data_AF-A0A0G0XEE4-F1
#
_entry.id   AF-A0A0G0XEE4-F1
#
_cell.length_a   1.000
_cell.length_b   1.000
_cell.length_c   1.000
_cell.angle_alpha   90.00
_cell.angle_beta   90.00
_cell.angle_gamma   90.00
#
_symmetry.space_group_name_H-M   'P 1'
#
loop_
_entity.id
_entity.type
_entity.pdbx_description
1 polymer ?
#
loop_
_entity_poly.entity_id
_entity_poly.type
_entity_poly.pdbx_seq_one_letter_code
_entity_poly.pdbx_strand_id
1 'polypeptide(L)'
;MKSKKFFVVLIVLVIVGGLSFAFKICPPSGPWPTPPWCSGSGFSLPFGIGSPTQKPPAGITDFEISKPKYIGARGMFSFPPSCTLIPDKIAQSVCEDFKAGAIIFWQEEACAAMPISTAVDTCKNERAKLQEIGDEKITTLRKENPEWWKRPDLNVYVYGDTRLRTEELRPDVSVWGGGSYDGWRNDEIFMTHAAGIFKIVSHSFGYLGGNDLDYMRGSLIKDEGIAITGPADLQKPEVLKIKNDFEYLKSKSPIYQKLAPAIAKDFDNHDIVVDYTFPDGSKAISNILANAIIPEFKNYLIQYYKWQVDANTDGMFVDDLAGLSPANSWNENIMKQFGAWLAAKPDKSELAQYGVKNWTSFNYRDFLHGKGYTKTTIDNTVGKTIGASNAWRNIPLMVEFRTFLTEENQKALIDIITQVKAYAKEKGLKKFVVTGNSGELAPSGAFIVPYFDYFTFEHAYLKGNNPLIFQSVIPLSHLALAKEKPVANQILVDNWNVLAHDTAAPLKYDLMRLGIMESYAAGSTTSYVRYSLNDPRQKSNKMNDIYFALEDRTDLREVQKAYGFIRHSFDTFRDFTNSTAKVAIIYDNNEVVREWKDALTADHQYSVENIGKDLYAADVAYDVINWQELAMNNKQYQYVILPIMHKTSPDSTAALQKAKDVGVKIINESAVSSVFGNIPVLKLPPKMKTLIKTDAKGNMVAHLFNYNYDAFGFKTQKNIPINISFFGTAKKITFASLENPDPVELDLSKPIILSLLTYGMLVIEK
;
A
#
# COMPACT_ATOMS: atom_id res chain seq x y z
N MET A 1 -45.50 31.55 -26.00
CA MET A 1 -44.64 30.83 -26.98
C MET A 1 -44.30 29.37 -26.65
N LYS A 2 -44.78 28.76 -25.55
CA LYS A 2 -44.47 27.35 -25.20
C LYS A 2 -45.45 26.30 -25.75
N SER A 3 -46.62 26.67 -26.29
CA SER A 3 -47.61 25.68 -26.76
C SER A 3 -47.35 25.09 -28.16
N LYS A 4 -46.65 25.81 -29.06
CA LYS A 4 -46.44 25.35 -30.45
C LYS A 4 -45.51 24.13 -30.55
N LYS A 5 -44.46 24.03 -29.71
CA LYS A 5 -43.54 22.87 -29.73
C LYS A 5 -44.18 21.59 -29.19
N PHE A 6 -45.00 21.70 -28.15
CA PHE A 6 -45.74 20.56 -27.60
C PHE A 6 -46.75 19.99 -28.61
N PHE A 7 -47.44 20.86 -29.35
CA PHE A 7 -48.41 20.45 -30.36
C PHE A 7 -47.75 19.71 -31.55
N VAL A 8 -46.56 20.13 -31.98
CA VAL A 8 -45.81 19.45 -33.05
C VAL A 8 -45.35 18.05 -32.61
N VAL A 9 -44.84 17.89 -31.38
CA VAL A 9 -44.43 16.59 -30.86
C VAL A 9 -45.63 15.65 -30.74
N LEU A 10 -46.78 16.15 -30.27
CA LEU A 10 -48.01 15.38 -30.18
C LEU A 10 -48.48 14.88 -31.56
N ILE A 11 -48.46 15.76 -32.58
CA ILE A 11 -48.83 15.40 -33.97
C ILE A 11 -47.88 14.31 -34.52
N VAL A 12 -46.57 14.45 -34.31
CA VAL A 12 -45.59 13.45 -34.78
C VAL A 12 -45.83 12.10 -34.10
N LEU A 13 -46.09 12.06 -32.79
CA LEU A 13 -46.38 10.81 -32.08
C LEU A 13 -47.68 10.16 -32.56
N VAL A 14 -48.72 10.95 -32.87
CA VAL A 14 -49.97 10.44 -33.43
C VAL A 14 -49.78 9.89 -34.84
N ILE A 15 -48.99 10.56 -35.69
CA ILE A 15 -48.69 10.08 -37.05
C ILE A 15 -47.86 8.79 -36.99
N VAL A 16 -46.82 8.73 -36.16
CA VAL A 16 -45.98 7.52 -36.02
C VAL A 16 -46.78 6.37 -35.43
N GLY A 17 -47.64 6.63 -34.43
CA GLY A 17 -48.55 5.63 -33.86
C GLY A 17 -49.57 5.13 -34.88
N GLY A 18 -50.18 6.03 -35.66
CA GLY A 18 -51.14 5.71 -36.71
C GLY A 18 -50.52 4.90 -37.86
N LEU A 19 -49.32 5.24 -38.31
CA LEU A 19 -48.59 4.48 -39.32
C LEU A 19 -48.19 3.09 -38.79
N SER A 20 -47.71 3.00 -37.55
CA SER A 20 -47.34 1.71 -36.94
C SER A 20 -48.54 0.78 -36.80
N PHE A 21 -49.73 1.33 -36.48
CA PHE A 21 -50.99 0.59 -36.47
C PHE A 21 -51.42 0.14 -37.87
N ALA A 22 -51.40 1.05 -38.85
CA ALA A 22 -51.80 0.75 -40.23
C ALA A 22 -50.94 -0.32 -40.89
N PHE A 23 -49.63 -0.32 -40.62
CA PHE A 23 -48.67 -1.27 -41.18
C PHE A 23 -48.38 -2.48 -40.26
N LYS A 24 -49.09 -2.61 -39.13
CA LYS A 24 -48.89 -3.65 -38.12
C LYS A 24 -47.41 -3.82 -37.72
N ILE A 25 -46.67 -2.72 -37.65
CA ILE A 25 -45.26 -2.73 -37.26
C ILE A 25 -45.20 -2.87 -35.74
N CYS A 26 -44.46 -3.88 -35.28
CA CYS A 26 -44.26 -4.13 -33.86
C CYS A 26 -42.98 -3.46 -33.37
N PRO A 27 -43.04 -2.67 -32.28
CA PRO A 27 -41.83 -2.14 -31.68
C PRO A 27 -40.95 -3.29 -31.14
N PRO A 28 -39.63 -3.10 -31.07
CA PRO A 28 -38.74 -4.09 -30.48
C PRO A 28 -39.12 -4.36 -29.01
N SER A 29 -38.90 -5.60 -28.56
CA SER A 29 -39.21 -6.03 -27.19
C SER A 29 -38.54 -5.12 -26.16
N GLY A 30 -39.34 -4.50 -25.29
CA GLY A 30 -38.91 -3.56 -24.24
C GLY A 30 -39.92 -3.48 -23.09
N PRO A 31 -39.72 -2.63 -22.06
CA PRO A 31 -40.52 -2.61 -20.83
C PRO A 31 -41.94 -2.00 -20.99
N TRP A 32 -42.36 -1.71 -22.22
CA TRP A 32 -43.68 -1.13 -22.54
C TRP A 32 -44.67 -2.25 -22.91
N PRO A 33 -45.97 -2.10 -22.61
CA PRO A 33 -46.97 -3.10 -22.99
C PRO A 33 -47.02 -3.27 -24.51
N THR A 34 -46.99 -4.52 -24.96
CA THR A 34 -47.07 -4.87 -26.38
C THR A 34 -48.40 -4.37 -26.96
N PRO A 35 -48.39 -3.58 -28.05
CA PRO A 35 -49.62 -3.05 -28.61
C PRO A 35 -50.55 -4.16 -29.14
N PRO A 36 -51.88 -3.99 -29.10
CA PRO A 36 -52.85 -5.03 -29.45
C PRO A 36 -52.76 -5.55 -30.90
N TRP A 37 -52.20 -4.75 -31.83
CA TRP A 37 -52.04 -5.17 -33.24
C TRP A 37 -50.88 -6.14 -33.47
N CYS A 38 -50.04 -6.37 -32.46
CA CYS A 38 -48.92 -7.31 -32.51
C CYS A 38 -49.27 -8.74 -32.08
N SER A 39 -50.49 -8.98 -31.60
CA SER A 39 -50.90 -10.25 -31.00
C SER A 39 -51.20 -11.38 -31.99
N GLY A 40 -51.07 -11.18 -33.32
CA GLY A 40 -51.69 -12.11 -34.28
C GLY A 40 -51.04 -12.40 -35.63
N SER A 41 -50.00 -11.68 -36.09
CA SER A 41 -49.20 -12.00 -37.32
C SER A 41 -48.36 -10.77 -37.75
N GLY A 42 -47.66 -10.13 -36.81
CA GLY A 42 -46.84 -8.95 -37.11
C GLY A 42 -45.57 -9.34 -37.87
N PHE A 43 -45.18 -8.53 -38.86
CA PHE A 43 -43.98 -8.75 -39.67
C PHE A 43 -42.73 -8.40 -38.83
N SER A 44 -41.98 -9.41 -38.37
CA SER A 44 -40.70 -9.20 -37.68
C SER A 44 -39.56 -9.02 -38.69
N LEU A 45 -38.77 -7.94 -38.56
CA LEU A 45 -37.63 -7.70 -39.44
C LEU A 45 -36.52 -8.77 -39.24
N PRO A 46 -35.97 -9.37 -40.32
CA PRO A 46 -35.02 -10.47 -40.22
C PRO A 46 -33.59 -9.95 -40.12
N PHE A 47 -32.91 -10.22 -39.01
CA PHE A 47 -31.44 -10.18 -38.96
C PHE A 47 -30.94 -11.48 -38.33
N GLY A 48 -30.53 -12.42 -39.17
CA GLY A 48 -29.89 -13.68 -38.78
C GLY A 48 -28.87 -14.13 -39.83
N ILE A 49 -27.61 -14.25 -39.44
CA ILE A 49 -26.50 -14.83 -40.22
C ILE A 49 -26.31 -16.28 -39.72
N GLY A 50 -26.49 -17.25 -40.62
CA GLY A 50 -26.24 -18.71 -40.39
C GLY A 50 -24.74 -19.03 -40.29
N SER A 51 -24.29 -20.19 -39.82
CA SER A 51 -24.51 -21.58 -40.26
C SER A 51 -23.58 -22.51 -39.40
N PRO A 52 -23.41 -23.81 -39.67
CA PRO A 52 -24.38 -24.90 -39.76
C PRO A 52 -24.01 -26.10 -38.83
N THR A 53 -24.93 -27.04 -38.68
CA THR A 53 -24.83 -28.30 -37.94
C THR A 53 -24.14 -29.43 -38.74
N GLN A 54 -23.35 -30.28 -38.06
CA GLN A 54 -23.02 -31.64 -38.51
C GLN A 54 -23.03 -32.62 -37.32
N LYS A 55 -23.70 -33.77 -37.51
CA LYS A 55 -23.79 -34.92 -36.58
C LYS A 55 -22.77 -36.02 -36.99
N PRO A 56 -22.37 -36.93 -36.08
CA PRO A 56 -21.15 -37.74 -36.18
C PRO A 56 -21.39 -39.15 -36.74
N PRO A 57 -20.31 -39.89 -37.12
CA PRO A 57 -20.37 -41.34 -37.24
C PRO A 57 -19.76 -42.07 -36.03
N ALA A 58 -20.31 -43.24 -35.74
CA ALA A 58 -19.96 -44.16 -34.66
C ALA A 58 -19.18 -45.38 -35.20
N GLY A 59 -18.30 -45.96 -34.36
CA GLY A 59 -17.98 -47.40 -34.39
C GLY A 59 -16.50 -47.84 -34.23
N ILE A 60 -16.21 -48.50 -33.08
CA ILE A 60 -15.33 -49.69 -32.82
C ILE A 60 -13.79 -49.48 -32.97
N THR A 61 -12.83 -49.92 -32.13
CA THR A 61 -12.62 -51.13 -31.28
C THR A 61 -11.62 -50.92 -30.12
N ASP A 62 -11.75 -51.76 -29.08
CA ASP A 62 -10.87 -51.92 -27.91
C ASP A 62 -9.48 -52.56 -28.19
N PHE A 63 -8.57 -52.38 -27.20
CA PHE A 63 -7.17 -52.86 -27.01
C PHE A 63 -6.08 -51.98 -27.68
N GLU A 64 -5.01 -51.49 -27.05
CA GLU A 64 -4.28 -51.87 -25.82
C GLU A 64 -3.30 -50.72 -25.40
N ILE A 65 -3.14 -50.50 -24.09
CA ILE A 65 -2.00 -49.93 -23.31
C ILE A 65 -1.14 -48.78 -23.92
N SER A 66 -1.18 -47.60 -23.27
CA SER A 66 -0.03 -46.79 -22.76
C SER A 66 -0.21 -45.26 -22.89
N LYS A 67 0.03 -44.57 -21.75
CA LYS A 67 0.18 -43.12 -21.54
C LYS A 67 -1.10 -42.27 -21.66
N PRO A 68 -1.47 -41.47 -20.64
CA PRO A 68 -2.40 -40.38 -20.86
C PRO A 68 -1.71 -39.32 -21.74
N LYS A 69 -2.11 -39.30 -23.02
CA LYS A 69 -1.99 -38.15 -23.91
C LYS A 69 -3.03 -37.13 -23.45
N TYR A 70 -2.59 -35.98 -22.95
CA TYR A 70 -3.46 -34.85 -22.67
C TYR A 70 -4.14 -34.39 -23.98
N ILE A 71 -5.46 -34.57 -24.06
CA ILE A 71 -6.34 -33.92 -25.03
C ILE A 71 -7.51 -33.35 -24.25
N GLY A 72 -7.76 -32.05 -24.42
CA GLY A 72 -8.96 -31.37 -23.93
C GLY A 72 -8.66 -30.12 -23.12
N ALA A 73 -8.53 -29.00 -23.80
CA ALA A 73 -8.61 -27.68 -23.20
C ALA A 73 -9.93 -27.52 -22.42
N ARG A 74 -9.85 -26.73 -21.35
CA ARG A 74 -10.87 -26.40 -20.36
C ARG A 74 -12.23 -26.06 -21.00
N GLY A 75 -13.31 -26.64 -20.45
CA GLY A 75 -14.67 -26.26 -20.79
C GLY A 75 -14.92 -24.80 -20.43
N MET A 76 -15.36 -24.03 -21.44
CA MET A 76 -15.49 -22.58 -21.40
C MET A 76 -16.66 -22.14 -20.51
N PHE A 77 -16.42 -21.16 -19.64
CA PHE A 77 -17.43 -20.18 -19.25
C PHE A 77 -18.09 -19.63 -20.52
N SER A 78 -19.41 -19.71 -20.64
CA SER A 78 -20.13 -19.05 -21.73
C SER A 78 -20.82 -17.80 -21.20
N PHE A 79 -20.06 -16.71 -21.12
CA PHE A 79 -20.67 -15.39 -21.13
C PHE A 79 -21.29 -15.14 -22.52
N PRO A 80 -22.37 -14.35 -22.64
CA PRO A 80 -22.92 -13.99 -23.94
C PRO A 80 -21.84 -13.34 -24.83
N PRO A 81 -21.96 -13.41 -26.17
CA PRO A 81 -20.97 -12.87 -27.11
C PRO A 81 -20.60 -11.40 -26.87
N SER A 82 -21.51 -10.64 -26.27
CA SER A 82 -21.24 -9.32 -25.70
C SER A 82 -21.65 -9.28 -24.23
N CYS A 83 -20.79 -8.69 -23.37
CA CYS A 83 -21.13 -8.47 -21.96
C CYS A 83 -22.26 -7.46 -21.78
N THR A 84 -22.49 -6.60 -22.78
CA THR A 84 -23.64 -5.67 -22.81
C THR A 84 -25.00 -6.37 -22.88
N LEU A 85 -25.02 -7.68 -23.16
CA LEU A 85 -26.23 -8.50 -23.14
C LEU A 85 -26.60 -8.98 -21.73
N ILE A 86 -25.75 -8.71 -20.74
CA ILE A 86 -26.02 -9.00 -19.33
C ILE A 86 -26.73 -7.77 -18.74
N PRO A 87 -28.01 -7.87 -18.35
CA PRO A 87 -28.77 -6.72 -17.85
C PRO A 87 -28.25 -6.20 -16.52
N ASP A 88 -27.67 -7.10 -15.71
CA ASP A 88 -27.07 -6.80 -14.43
C ASP A 88 -25.68 -6.18 -14.63
N LYS A 89 -25.48 -4.96 -14.11
CA LYS A 89 -24.25 -4.19 -14.34
C LYS A 89 -23.02 -4.80 -13.68
N ILE A 90 -23.21 -5.51 -12.57
CA ILE A 90 -22.14 -6.21 -11.87
C ILE A 90 -21.71 -7.43 -12.68
N ALA A 91 -22.65 -8.28 -13.09
CA ALA A 91 -22.36 -9.43 -13.94
C ALA A 91 -21.85 -9.02 -15.33
N GLN A 92 -22.27 -7.86 -15.85
CA GLN A 92 -21.68 -7.23 -17.03
C GLN A 92 -20.20 -6.87 -16.79
N SER A 93 -19.87 -6.17 -15.70
CA SER A 93 -18.49 -5.83 -15.34
C SER A 93 -17.63 -7.07 -15.14
N VAL A 94 -18.14 -8.08 -14.43
CA VAL A 94 -17.47 -9.37 -14.21
C VAL A 94 -17.24 -10.11 -15.53
N CYS A 95 -18.18 -10.04 -16.47
CA CYS A 95 -18.01 -10.56 -17.83
C CYS A 95 -16.93 -9.81 -18.61
N GLU A 96 -16.89 -8.48 -18.50
CA GLU A 96 -15.88 -7.64 -19.16
C GLU A 96 -14.48 -7.96 -18.62
N ASP A 97 -14.38 -8.14 -17.30
CA ASP A 97 -13.16 -8.57 -16.62
C ASP A 97 -12.73 -9.98 -17.07
N PHE A 98 -13.67 -10.93 -17.10
CA PHE A 98 -13.43 -12.31 -17.55
C PHE A 98 -12.97 -12.37 -19.01
N LYS A 99 -13.70 -11.71 -19.93
CA LYS A 99 -13.38 -11.72 -21.36
C LYS A 99 -12.03 -11.14 -21.69
N ALA A 100 -11.57 -10.24 -20.85
CA ALA A 100 -10.29 -9.61 -21.04
C ALA A 100 -9.19 -10.28 -20.21
N GLY A 101 -9.49 -11.34 -19.44
CA GLY A 101 -8.51 -12.31 -18.91
C GLY A 101 -8.53 -12.56 -17.40
N ALA A 102 -9.56 -12.11 -16.67
CA ALA A 102 -9.63 -12.28 -15.21
C ALA A 102 -10.19 -13.65 -14.80
N ILE A 103 -9.65 -14.24 -13.73
CA ILE A 103 -10.19 -15.48 -13.12
C ILE A 103 -11.02 -15.10 -11.89
N ILE A 104 -12.19 -15.72 -11.71
CA ILE A 104 -13.17 -15.38 -10.67
C ILE A 104 -13.42 -16.60 -9.79
N PHE A 105 -13.25 -16.48 -8.48
CA PHE A 105 -13.57 -17.52 -7.48
C PHE A 105 -14.69 -17.06 -6.54
N TRP A 106 -15.39 -18.02 -5.92
CA TRP A 106 -16.60 -17.82 -5.13
C TRP A 106 -16.52 -18.59 -3.79
N GLN A 107 -17.06 -18.02 -2.70
CA GLN A 107 -17.21 -18.76 -1.43
C GLN A 107 -18.34 -19.80 -1.47
N GLU A 108 -18.33 -20.67 -0.46
CA GLU A 108 -19.27 -21.76 -0.20
C GLU A 108 -20.74 -21.37 -0.36
N GLU A 109 -21.11 -20.20 0.14
CA GLU A 109 -22.48 -19.66 0.15
C GLU A 109 -22.78 -18.82 -1.11
N ALA A 110 -21.74 -18.30 -1.77
CA ALA A 110 -21.85 -17.42 -2.93
C ALA A 110 -22.32 -18.15 -4.19
N CYS A 111 -22.06 -19.47 -4.30
CA CYS A 111 -22.60 -20.26 -5.40
C CYS A 111 -24.13 -20.14 -5.45
N ALA A 112 -24.83 -20.16 -4.30
CA ALA A 112 -26.29 -20.09 -4.25
C ALA A 112 -26.86 -18.67 -4.47
N ALA A 113 -26.04 -17.64 -4.23
CA ALA A 113 -26.42 -16.24 -4.40
C ALA A 113 -26.22 -15.71 -5.83
N MET A 114 -25.72 -16.54 -6.76
CA MET A 114 -25.50 -16.08 -8.13
C MET A 114 -26.83 -15.84 -8.86
N PRO A 115 -26.94 -14.74 -9.62
CA PRO A 115 -28.19 -14.35 -10.28
C PRO A 115 -28.58 -15.27 -11.44
N ILE A 116 -27.73 -16.22 -11.82
CA ILE A 116 -27.93 -17.12 -12.97
C ILE A 116 -27.64 -18.56 -12.55
N SER A 117 -28.60 -19.45 -12.71
CA SER A 117 -28.52 -20.87 -12.29
C SER A 117 -27.34 -21.62 -12.90
N THR A 118 -26.94 -21.31 -14.13
CA THR A 118 -25.77 -21.92 -14.79
C THR A 118 -24.46 -21.57 -14.10
N ALA A 119 -24.37 -20.39 -13.49
CA ALA A 119 -23.21 -19.97 -12.71
C ALA A 119 -23.17 -20.66 -11.33
N VAL A 120 -24.35 -20.87 -10.72
CA VAL A 120 -24.52 -21.68 -9.49
C VAL A 120 -23.98 -23.10 -9.71
N ASP A 121 -24.39 -23.76 -10.79
CA ASP A 121 -24.05 -25.17 -11.06
C ASP A 121 -22.58 -25.36 -11.41
N THR A 122 -22.00 -24.41 -12.16
CA THR A 122 -20.57 -24.40 -12.48
C THR A 122 -19.73 -24.26 -11.20
N CYS A 123 -20.09 -23.32 -10.33
CA CYS A 123 -19.46 -23.10 -9.04
C CYS A 123 -19.50 -24.34 -8.14
N LYS A 124 -20.65 -25.02 -8.07
CA LYS A 124 -20.80 -26.28 -7.31
C LYS A 124 -19.94 -27.42 -7.86
N ASN A 125 -19.81 -27.54 -9.18
CA ASN A 125 -19.04 -28.60 -9.83
C ASN A 125 -17.53 -28.41 -9.67
N GLU A 126 -17.02 -27.18 -9.75
CA GLU A 126 -15.61 -26.90 -9.48
C GLU A 126 -15.25 -27.15 -8.02
N ARG A 127 -16.16 -26.81 -7.10
CA ARG A 127 -16.02 -27.10 -5.68
C ARG A 127 -15.92 -28.60 -5.41
N ALA A 128 -16.82 -29.41 -5.97
CA ALA A 128 -16.80 -30.86 -5.76
C ALA A 128 -15.46 -31.49 -6.18
N LYS A 129 -14.86 -30.99 -7.27
CA LYS A 129 -13.56 -31.46 -7.76
C LYS A 129 -12.39 -31.02 -6.88
N LEU A 130 -12.39 -29.80 -6.35
CA LEU A 130 -11.37 -29.34 -5.40
C LEU A 130 -11.42 -30.15 -4.10
N GLN A 131 -12.62 -30.47 -3.61
CA GLN A 131 -12.83 -31.34 -2.45
C GLN A 131 -12.34 -32.77 -2.70
N GLU A 132 -12.50 -33.29 -3.93
CA GLU A 132 -12.04 -34.63 -4.31
C GLU A 132 -10.51 -34.74 -4.36
N ILE A 133 -9.81 -33.62 -4.66
CA ILE A 133 -8.34 -33.56 -4.69
C ILE A 133 -7.75 -33.58 -3.27
N GLY A 134 -8.44 -32.99 -2.30
CA GLY A 134 -8.00 -32.84 -0.92
C GLY A 134 -6.93 -31.76 -0.75
N ASP A 135 -7.12 -30.86 0.23
CA ASP A 135 -6.31 -29.65 0.44
C ASP A 135 -4.80 -29.94 0.57
N GLU A 136 -4.46 -31.11 1.09
CA GLU A 136 -3.07 -31.53 1.36
C GLU A 136 -2.28 -31.85 0.08
N LYS A 137 -2.95 -32.23 -1.01
CA LYS A 137 -2.31 -32.61 -2.28
C LYS A 137 -2.08 -31.44 -3.23
N ILE A 138 -2.72 -30.30 -2.97
CA ILE A 138 -2.60 -29.08 -3.76
C ILE A 138 -1.13 -28.60 -3.79
N THR A 139 -0.42 -28.71 -2.67
CA THR A 139 0.98 -28.28 -2.54
C THR A 139 1.96 -29.19 -3.30
N THR A 140 1.65 -30.50 -3.41
CA THR A 140 2.47 -31.48 -4.16
C THR A 140 2.31 -31.30 -5.66
N LEU A 141 1.07 -31.09 -6.13
CA LEU A 141 0.78 -30.72 -7.52
C LEU A 141 1.53 -29.46 -7.98
N ARG A 142 1.71 -28.47 -7.10
CA ARG A 142 2.50 -27.24 -7.36
C ARG A 142 3.99 -27.49 -7.61
N LYS A 143 4.57 -28.51 -6.96
CA LYS A 143 6.01 -28.81 -7.05
C LYS A 143 6.37 -29.67 -8.26
N GLU A 144 5.46 -30.52 -8.71
CA GLU A 144 5.76 -31.58 -9.69
C GLU A 144 5.46 -31.21 -11.16
N ASN A 145 4.88 -30.03 -11.44
CA ASN A 145 4.57 -29.58 -12.81
C ASN A 145 5.42 -28.37 -13.27
N PRO A 146 6.67 -28.58 -13.71
CA PRO A 146 7.60 -27.50 -14.09
C PRO A 146 7.20 -26.70 -15.34
N GLU A 147 6.30 -27.22 -16.18
CA GLU A 147 5.75 -26.48 -17.34
C GLU A 147 4.81 -25.33 -16.92
N TRP A 148 4.27 -25.34 -15.70
CA TRP A 148 3.42 -24.26 -15.16
C TRP A 148 4.18 -22.94 -14.93
N TRP A 149 5.50 -23.01 -14.78
CA TRP A 149 6.38 -21.85 -14.59
C TRP A 149 6.81 -21.19 -15.91
N LYS A 150 6.64 -21.88 -17.05
CA LYS A 150 7.16 -21.44 -18.36
C LYS A 150 6.13 -20.68 -19.21
N ARG A 151 4.88 -20.57 -18.76
CA ARG A 151 3.78 -19.91 -19.48
C ARG A 151 3.07 -18.84 -18.63
N PRO A 152 3.61 -17.61 -18.59
CA PRO A 152 3.10 -16.51 -17.77
C PRO A 152 1.70 -16.01 -18.18
N ASP A 153 1.22 -16.40 -19.36
CA ASP A 153 -0.08 -16.06 -19.95
C ASP A 153 -1.26 -16.85 -19.36
N LEU A 154 -1.01 -17.83 -18.49
CA LEU A 154 -2.04 -18.76 -17.99
C LEU A 154 -2.20 -18.80 -16.45
N ASN A 155 -1.62 -17.86 -15.69
CA ASN A 155 -1.52 -17.98 -14.23
C ASN A 155 -2.21 -16.83 -13.45
N VAL A 156 -3.31 -17.14 -12.73
CA VAL A 156 -3.91 -16.37 -11.59
C VAL A 156 -4.52 -17.39 -10.60
N TYR A 157 -4.40 -17.16 -9.27
CA TYR A 157 -5.03 -17.95 -8.20
C TYR A 157 -5.52 -17.06 -7.02
N VAL A 158 -6.84 -16.81 -6.95
CA VAL A 158 -7.51 -16.09 -5.84
C VAL A 158 -7.87 -17.04 -4.69
N TYR A 159 -7.58 -16.66 -3.45
CA TYR A 159 -8.35 -17.04 -2.25
C TYR A 159 -9.27 -15.86 -1.88
N GLY A 160 -10.52 -16.11 -1.46
CA GLY A 160 -11.47 -15.02 -1.11
C GLY A 160 -12.42 -15.34 0.04
N ASP A 161 -12.72 -14.29 0.84
CA ASP A 161 -13.93 -14.11 1.65
C ASP A 161 -14.93 -13.14 0.98
N THR A 162 -16.23 -13.32 1.23
CA THR A 162 -17.35 -12.59 0.57
C THR A 162 -17.57 -11.15 1.01
N ARG A 163 -16.89 -10.62 2.04
CA ARG A 163 -17.07 -9.21 2.44
C ARG A 163 -15.98 -8.27 1.95
N LEU A 164 -14.80 -8.81 1.62
CA LEU A 164 -13.79 -8.11 0.83
C LEU A 164 -13.26 -9.08 -0.21
N ARG A 165 -13.79 -8.95 -1.43
CA ARG A 165 -13.18 -9.57 -2.60
C ARG A 165 -11.80 -8.92 -2.78
N THR A 166 -10.75 -9.60 -2.33
CA THR A 166 -9.44 -9.42 -2.94
C THR A 166 -9.56 -9.93 -4.37
N GLU A 167 -9.70 -9.01 -5.32
CA GLU A 167 -9.67 -9.33 -6.74
C GLU A 167 -8.21 -9.60 -7.12
N GLU A 168 -7.79 -10.86 -7.33
CA GLU A 168 -6.72 -11.08 -8.31
C GLU A 168 -7.33 -10.92 -9.69
N LEU A 169 -7.30 -9.68 -10.14
CA LEU A 169 -6.57 -9.26 -11.32
C LEU A 169 -5.95 -10.36 -12.19
N ARG A 170 -6.16 -10.20 -13.48
CA ARG A 170 -5.56 -10.94 -14.59
C ARG A 170 -4.04 -11.21 -14.41
N PRO A 171 -3.48 -12.24 -15.09
CA PRO A 171 -2.02 -12.48 -15.10
C PRO A 171 -1.22 -11.30 -15.66
N ASP A 172 -1.88 -10.36 -16.36
CA ASP A 172 -1.25 -9.24 -17.05
C ASP A 172 -1.19 -7.93 -16.25
N VAL A 173 -2.03 -7.68 -15.23
CA VAL A 173 -1.94 -6.46 -14.39
C VAL A 173 -2.57 -6.67 -13.02
N SER A 174 -1.79 -6.84 -11.94
CA SER A 174 -2.28 -6.79 -10.56
C SER A 174 -2.16 -5.39 -9.93
N VAL A 175 -3.29 -4.77 -9.61
CA VAL A 175 -3.41 -3.61 -8.72
C VAL A 175 -3.44 -4.02 -7.25
N TRP A 176 -2.59 -3.36 -6.50
CA TRP A 176 -2.46 -3.50 -5.06
C TRP A 176 -3.53 -2.67 -4.35
N GLY A 177 -4.30 -3.31 -3.48
CA GLY A 177 -5.10 -2.66 -2.47
C GLY A 177 -4.86 -3.38 -1.15
N GLY A 178 -4.45 -2.65 -0.11
CA GLY A 178 -4.54 -3.15 1.25
C GLY A 178 -6.01 -3.41 1.56
N GLY A 179 -6.41 -4.68 1.60
CA GLY A 179 -7.69 -5.12 2.11
C GLY A 179 -7.45 -5.93 3.38
N SER A 180 -8.22 -5.68 4.42
CA SER A 180 -8.39 -6.64 5.52
C SER A 180 -8.97 -7.91 4.90
N TYR A 181 -8.17 -8.97 4.80
CA TYR A 181 -8.66 -10.23 4.25
C TYR A 181 -9.42 -10.95 5.35
N ASP A 182 -10.76 -11.08 5.23
CA ASP A 182 -11.63 -11.84 6.14
C ASP A 182 -11.38 -13.38 6.08
N GLY A 183 -10.12 -13.82 6.14
CA GLY A 183 -9.80 -15.18 6.60
C GLY A 183 -10.14 -15.32 8.09
N TRP A 184 -9.98 -16.51 8.67
CA TRP A 184 -10.34 -16.83 10.07
C TRP A 184 -9.86 -15.82 11.17
N ARG A 185 -9.03 -14.81 10.83
CA ARG A 185 -8.60 -13.70 11.69
C ARG A 185 -8.47 -12.31 11.02
N ASN A 186 -9.06 -12.06 9.85
CA ASN A 186 -9.11 -10.72 9.21
C ASN A 186 -7.75 -10.07 8.83
N ASP A 187 -6.66 -10.82 8.65
CA ASP A 187 -5.31 -10.27 8.45
C ASP A 187 -5.15 -9.41 7.18
N GLU A 188 -4.44 -8.27 7.24
CA GLU A 188 -4.10 -7.47 6.05
C GLU A 188 -2.92 -8.09 5.28
N ILE A 189 -3.09 -8.38 3.98
CA ILE A 189 -2.03 -8.83 3.08
C ILE A 189 -1.45 -7.61 2.33
N PHE A 190 -0.18 -7.26 2.58
CA PHE A 190 0.38 -5.97 2.15
C PHE A 190 1.11 -5.96 0.81
N MET A 191 1.58 -7.10 0.33
CA MET A 191 2.40 -7.15 -0.87
C MET A 191 2.10 -8.44 -1.59
N THR A 192 1.69 -8.40 -2.84
CA THR A 192 2.09 -9.42 -3.80
C THR A 192 2.91 -8.71 -4.89
N HIS A 193 3.62 -9.39 -5.79
CA HIS A 193 4.50 -8.71 -6.76
C HIS A 193 4.29 -9.30 -8.15
N ALA A 194 4.37 -8.47 -9.18
CA ALA A 194 4.21 -8.87 -10.59
C ALA A 194 5.30 -9.84 -11.10
N ALA A 195 6.36 -10.08 -10.32
CA ALA A 195 7.44 -11.03 -10.63
C ALA A 195 7.62 -12.15 -9.58
N GLY A 196 6.66 -12.36 -8.68
CA GLY A 196 6.72 -13.39 -7.64
C GLY A 196 5.91 -13.00 -6.41
N ILE A 197 4.77 -13.63 -6.21
CA ILE A 197 3.85 -13.38 -5.10
C ILE A 197 4.58 -13.69 -3.79
N PHE A 198 4.77 -12.68 -2.94
CA PHE A 198 4.94 -12.89 -1.51
C PHE A 198 3.54 -12.82 -0.89
N LYS A 199 3.22 -13.63 0.10
CA LYS A 199 2.13 -13.39 1.05
C LYS A 199 2.78 -12.77 2.27
N ILE A 200 2.58 -11.47 2.50
CA ILE A 200 3.12 -10.77 3.67
C ILE A 200 1.96 -10.36 4.56
N VAL A 201 1.96 -10.87 5.80
CA VAL A 201 0.92 -10.58 6.79
C VAL A 201 1.35 -9.44 7.69
N SER A 202 0.46 -8.47 7.91
CA SER A 202 0.69 -7.35 8.80
C SER A 202 0.11 -7.56 10.18
N HIS A 203 0.82 -7.04 11.18
CA HIS A 203 0.30 -6.82 12.52
C HIS A 203 0.92 -5.54 13.09
N SER A 204 0.14 -4.80 13.87
CA SER A 204 0.68 -3.64 14.59
C SER A 204 1.62 -4.08 15.71
N PHE A 205 2.74 -3.38 15.87
CA PHE A 205 3.66 -3.64 16.97
C PHE A 205 3.16 -3.10 18.32
N GLY A 206 2.27 -2.10 18.30
CA GLY A 206 1.92 -1.29 19.48
C GLY A 206 0.47 -1.39 19.96
N TYR A 207 -0.37 -2.23 19.33
CA TYR A 207 -1.75 -2.43 19.76
C TYR A 207 -2.33 -3.78 19.33
N LEU A 208 -3.43 -4.14 20.02
CA LEU A 208 -4.39 -5.14 19.57
C LEU A 208 -5.40 -4.43 18.68
N GLY A 209 -5.43 -4.80 17.40
CA GLY A 209 -6.31 -4.20 16.40
C GLY A 209 -7.71 -4.78 16.44
N GLY A 210 -8.62 -4.23 15.63
CA GLY A 210 -10.00 -4.73 15.52
C GLY A 210 -10.07 -6.23 15.27
N ASN A 211 -9.16 -6.74 14.44
CA ASN A 211 -9.01 -8.16 14.10
C ASN A 211 -8.67 -9.04 15.32
N ASP A 212 -7.77 -8.56 16.20
CA ASP A 212 -7.44 -9.26 17.43
C ASP A 212 -8.65 -9.33 18.36
N LEU A 213 -9.40 -8.22 18.46
CA LEU A 213 -10.61 -8.16 19.27
C LEU A 213 -11.70 -9.08 18.72
N ASP A 214 -11.86 -9.13 17.41
CA ASP A 214 -12.81 -10.03 16.75
C ASP A 214 -12.42 -11.50 16.94
N TYR A 215 -11.13 -11.82 16.87
CA TYR A 215 -10.65 -13.16 17.22
C TYR A 215 -10.95 -13.51 18.68
N MET A 216 -10.74 -12.57 19.62
CA MET A 216 -11.07 -12.78 21.04
C MET A 216 -12.58 -12.96 21.26
N ARG A 217 -13.43 -12.18 20.57
CA ARG A 217 -14.88 -12.33 20.60
C ARG A 217 -15.31 -13.69 20.07
N GLY A 218 -14.76 -14.12 18.93
CA GLY A 218 -15.05 -15.42 18.33
C GLY A 218 -14.63 -16.59 19.23
N SER A 219 -13.44 -16.50 19.84
CA SER A 219 -12.99 -17.48 20.85
C SER A 219 -13.93 -17.51 22.04
N LEU A 220 -14.34 -16.35 22.57
CA LEU A 220 -15.23 -16.28 23.73
C LEU A 220 -16.63 -16.84 23.43
N ILE A 221 -17.20 -16.55 22.25
CA ILE A 221 -18.47 -17.16 21.80
C ILE A 221 -18.37 -18.68 21.81
N LYS A 222 -17.25 -19.23 21.30
CA LYS A 222 -16.99 -20.67 21.29
C LYS A 222 -16.83 -21.23 22.70
N ASP A 223 -16.09 -20.55 23.57
CA ASP A 223 -15.82 -20.97 24.95
C ASP A 223 -17.10 -20.95 25.81
N GLU A 224 -18.02 -20.03 25.54
CA GLU A 224 -19.36 -19.94 26.15
C GLU A 224 -20.35 -20.98 25.56
N GLY A 225 -19.90 -21.82 24.60
CA GLY A 225 -20.72 -22.87 23.98
C GLY A 225 -21.84 -22.33 23.06
N ILE A 226 -21.72 -21.10 22.59
CA ILE A 226 -22.74 -20.45 21.75
C ILE A 226 -22.55 -20.92 20.30
N ALA A 227 -23.48 -21.72 19.80
CA ALA A 227 -23.47 -22.18 18.41
C ALA A 227 -23.93 -21.05 17.45
N ILE A 228 -23.08 -20.75 16.46
CA ILE A 228 -23.38 -19.89 15.32
C ILE A 228 -23.57 -20.80 14.10
N THR A 229 -24.82 -21.00 13.70
CA THR A 229 -25.23 -21.82 12.55
C THR A 229 -25.63 -20.99 11.34
N GLY A 230 -25.83 -19.68 11.52
CA GLY A 230 -26.06 -18.74 10.42
C GLY A 230 -26.09 -17.28 10.87
N PRO A 231 -26.29 -16.34 9.92
CA PRO A 231 -26.24 -14.90 10.19
C PRO A 231 -27.23 -14.40 11.26
N ALA A 232 -28.39 -15.06 11.39
CA ALA A 232 -29.39 -14.71 12.41
C ALA A 232 -28.86 -14.92 13.85
N ASP A 233 -27.96 -15.89 14.04
CA ASP A 233 -27.36 -16.15 15.35
C ASP A 233 -26.43 -15.02 15.81
N LEU A 234 -25.94 -14.19 14.88
CA LEU A 234 -25.15 -13.00 15.21
C LEU A 234 -25.96 -11.91 15.92
N GLN A 235 -27.30 -12.01 15.89
CA GLN A 235 -28.23 -11.11 16.57
C GLN A 235 -28.71 -11.64 17.93
N LYS A 236 -28.25 -12.84 18.35
CA LYS A 236 -28.57 -13.37 19.68
C LYS A 236 -28.07 -12.41 20.77
N PRO A 237 -28.85 -12.14 21.83
CA PRO A 237 -28.47 -11.21 22.90
C PRO A 237 -27.09 -11.51 23.51
N GLU A 238 -26.76 -12.78 23.71
CA GLU A 238 -25.47 -13.23 24.23
C GLU A 238 -24.30 -12.95 23.27
N VAL A 239 -24.53 -13.07 21.96
CA VAL A 239 -23.52 -12.74 20.94
C VAL A 239 -23.34 -11.23 20.82
N LEU A 240 -24.45 -10.48 20.81
CA LEU A 240 -24.42 -9.01 20.80
C LEU A 240 -23.73 -8.45 22.05
N LYS A 241 -23.92 -9.09 23.21
CA LYS A 241 -23.19 -8.75 24.43
C LYS A 241 -21.69 -8.93 24.24
N ILE A 242 -21.23 -10.08 23.74
CA ILE A 242 -19.79 -10.30 23.49
C ILE A 242 -19.24 -9.31 22.46
N LYS A 243 -20.01 -8.98 21.41
CA LYS A 243 -19.57 -8.06 20.35
C LYS A 243 -19.49 -6.61 20.82
N ASN A 244 -20.51 -6.14 21.54
CA ASN A 244 -20.72 -4.72 21.80
C ASN A 244 -20.30 -4.28 23.21
N ASP A 245 -20.25 -5.20 24.18
CA ASP A 245 -19.83 -4.90 25.56
C ASP A 245 -18.34 -5.24 25.73
N PHE A 246 -17.51 -4.21 25.59
CA PHE A 246 -16.07 -4.37 25.73
C PHE A 246 -15.63 -4.75 27.15
N GLU A 247 -16.30 -4.24 28.19
CA GLU A 247 -15.97 -4.64 29.56
C GLU A 247 -16.33 -6.11 29.82
N TYR A 248 -17.38 -6.62 29.16
CA TYR A 248 -17.65 -8.06 29.13
C TYR A 248 -16.52 -8.84 28.47
N LEU A 249 -16.06 -8.41 27.27
CA LEU A 249 -14.93 -9.04 26.59
C LEU A 249 -13.67 -9.05 27.47
N LYS A 250 -13.33 -7.92 28.11
CA LYS A 250 -12.18 -7.80 29.01
C LYS A 250 -12.26 -8.77 30.19
N SER A 251 -13.43 -8.85 30.82
CA SER A 251 -13.63 -9.66 32.01
C SER A 251 -13.78 -11.15 31.72
N LYS A 252 -14.11 -11.55 30.50
CA LYS A 252 -14.43 -12.95 30.16
C LYS A 252 -13.47 -13.61 29.17
N SER A 253 -12.82 -12.87 28.28
CA SER A 253 -11.87 -13.44 27.31
C SER A 253 -10.60 -13.91 28.01
N PRO A 254 -10.26 -15.21 28.00
CA PRO A 254 -9.02 -15.72 28.58
C PRO A 254 -7.78 -15.13 27.89
N ILE A 255 -7.88 -14.87 26.58
CA ILE A 255 -6.84 -14.23 25.78
C ILE A 255 -6.61 -12.80 26.29
N TYR A 256 -7.68 -12.04 26.48
CA TYR A 256 -7.56 -10.67 26.99
C TYR A 256 -6.98 -10.65 28.40
N GLN A 257 -7.46 -11.50 29.31
CA GLN A 257 -6.96 -11.58 30.68
C GLN A 257 -5.47 -11.92 30.73
N LYS A 258 -5.00 -12.80 29.85
CA LYS A 258 -3.57 -13.12 29.71
C LYS A 258 -2.76 -11.92 29.21
N LEU A 259 -3.34 -11.06 28.38
CA LEU A 259 -2.70 -9.86 27.82
C LEU A 259 -2.88 -8.62 28.69
N ALA A 260 -3.75 -8.65 29.71
CA ALA A 260 -4.01 -7.53 30.60
C ALA A 260 -2.74 -6.86 31.18
N PRO A 261 -1.67 -7.60 31.56
CA PRO A 261 -0.43 -6.99 32.03
C PRO A 261 0.33 -6.17 30.97
N ALA A 262 0.06 -6.42 29.69
CA ALA A 262 0.70 -5.76 28.55
C ALA A 262 -0.12 -4.59 27.99
N ILE A 263 -1.38 -4.46 28.39
CA ILE A 263 -2.23 -3.33 27.97
C ILE A 263 -1.61 -2.01 28.45
N ALA A 264 -1.53 -1.06 27.54
CA ALA A 264 -0.98 0.26 27.81
C ALA A 264 -1.91 1.04 28.72
N LYS A 265 -1.32 1.74 29.67
CA LYS A 265 -2.04 2.60 30.61
C LYS A 265 -1.66 4.06 30.41
N ASP A 266 -2.62 4.96 30.49
CA ASP A 266 -2.34 6.39 30.52
C ASP A 266 -1.68 6.81 31.85
N PHE A 267 -1.36 8.09 31.98
CA PHE A 267 -0.69 8.64 33.16
C PHE A 267 -1.52 8.52 34.47
N ASP A 268 -2.84 8.35 34.36
CA ASP A 268 -3.77 8.14 35.48
C ASP A 268 -4.12 6.64 35.67
N ASN A 269 -3.39 5.75 34.98
CA ASN A 269 -3.51 4.30 35.05
C ASN A 269 -4.82 3.71 34.43
N HIS A 270 -5.43 4.42 33.47
CA HIS A 270 -6.56 3.89 32.68
C HIS A 270 -6.08 3.20 31.40
N ASP A 271 -6.82 2.20 30.92
CA ASP A 271 -6.52 1.55 29.62
C ASP A 271 -6.55 2.58 28.48
N ILE A 272 -5.52 2.57 27.63
CA ILE A 272 -5.53 3.40 26.42
C ILE A 272 -6.27 2.66 25.32
N VAL A 273 -7.53 3.02 25.14
CA VAL A 273 -8.43 2.48 24.12
C VAL A 273 -8.63 3.55 23.04
N VAL A 274 -8.49 3.15 21.78
CA VAL A 274 -8.79 4.00 20.62
C VAL A 274 -10.19 3.66 20.15
N ASP A 275 -11.08 4.65 20.15
CA ASP A 275 -12.42 4.57 19.62
C ASP A 275 -12.56 5.34 18.30
N TYR A 276 -13.27 4.76 17.34
CA TYR A 276 -13.80 5.50 16.20
C TYR A 276 -15.20 5.97 16.53
N THR A 277 -15.42 7.28 16.39
CA THR A 277 -16.77 7.86 16.39
C THR A 277 -17.26 7.92 14.94
N PHE A 278 -18.33 7.22 14.64
CA PHE A 278 -18.98 7.24 13.33
C PHE A 278 -19.80 8.53 13.14
N PRO A 279 -20.16 8.90 11.89
CA PRO A 279 -20.96 10.10 11.62
C PRO A 279 -22.32 10.13 12.33
N ASP A 280 -22.87 8.97 12.69
CA ASP A 280 -24.12 8.86 13.46
C ASP A 280 -23.92 9.00 14.98
N GLY A 281 -22.69 9.28 15.42
CA GLY A 281 -22.30 9.43 16.83
C GLY A 281 -22.03 8.11 17.56
N SER A 282 -22.25 6.96 16.92
CA SER A 282 -21.90 5.66 17.52
C SER A 282 -20.39 5.53 17.66
N LYS A 283 -19.94 4.80 18.68
CA LYS A 283 -18.52 4.54 18.95
C LYS A 283 -18.23 3.05 18.82
N ALA A 284 -17.17 2.70 18.11
CA ALA A 284 -16.59 1.36 18.15
C ALA A 284 -15.14 1.44 18.61
N ILE A 285 -14.75 0.49 19.45
CA ILE A 285 -13.35 0.33 19.82
C ILE A 285 -12.62 -0.26 18.62
N SER A 286 -11.65 0.49 18.12
CA SER A 286 -10.83 0.06 17.00
C SER A 286 -9.60 -0.67 17.48
N ASN A 287 -8.88 -0.08 18.43
CA ASN A 287 -7.58 -0.57 18.87
C ASN A 287 -7.43 -0.45 20.39
N ILE A 288 -6.63 -1.33 20.98
CA ILE A 288 -6.20 -1.23 22.38
C ILE A 288 -4.69 -1.23 22.40
N LEU A 289 -4.09 -0.17 22.91
CA LEU A 289 -2.64 -0.07 22.92
C LEU A 289 -2.06 -1.14 23.86
N ALA A 290 -1.00 -1.79 23.41
CA ALA A 290 -0.30 -2.85 24.12
C ALA A 290 1.20 -2.69 23.91
N ASN A 291 2.01 -3.11 24.87
CA ASN A 291 3.45 -2.86 24.83
C ASN A 291 4.23 -4.16 24.63
N ALA A 292 4.97 -4.26 23.51
CA ALA A 292 5.76 -5.43 23.14
C ALA A 292 7.01 -5.62 24.02
N ILE A 293 7.38 -4.65 24.87
CA ILE A 293 8.35 -4.83 25.95
C ILE A 293 7.84 -5.87 26.97
N ILE A 294 6.52 -5.99 27.14
CA ILE A 294 5.91 -6.93 28.08
C ILE A 294 5.88 -8.35 27.47
N PRO A 295 6.45 -9.37 28.14
CA PRO A 295 6.60 -10.71 27.58
C PRO A 295 5.30 -11.34 27.07
N GLU A 296 4.18 -11.08 27.72
CA GLU A 296 2.87 -11.63 27.36
C GLU A 296 2.46 -11.22 25.95
N PHE A 297 2.56 -9.93 25.63
CA PHE A 297 2.21 -9.42 24.29
C PHE A 297 3.30 -9.74 23.26
N LYS A 298 4.58 -9.67 23.63
CA LYS A 298 5.67 -10.12 22.74
C LYS A 298 5.48 -11.56 22.30
N ASN A 299 5.19 -12.45 23.25
CA ASN A 299 4.95 -13.86 22.97
C ASN A 299 3.67 -14.06 22.15
N TYR A 300 2.64 -13.25 22.36
CA TYR A 300 1.45 -13.23 21.51
C TYR A 300 1.81 -12.91 20.05
N LEU A 301 2.57 -11.83 19.81
CA LEU A 301 3.04 -11.46 18.46
C LEU A 301 3.89 -12.55 17.81
N ILE A 302 4.82 -13.16 18.56
CA ILE A 302 5.63 -14.29 18.07
C ILE A 302 4.72 -15.45 17.65
N GLN A 303 3.78 -15.85 18.50
CA GLN A 303 2.86 -16.95 18.18
C GLN A 303 1.94 -16.61 17.02
N TYR A 304 1.46 -15.37 16.95
CA TYR A 304 0.71 -14.86 15.81
C TYR A 304 1.46 -15.09 14.50
N TYR A 305 2.69 -14.58 14.38
CA TYR A 305 3.45 -14.74 13.14
C TYR A 305 3.89 -16.19 12.88
N LYS A 306 4.10 -17.01 13.92
CA LYS A 306 4.31 -18.46 13.73
C LYS A 306 3.10 -19.14 13.11
N TRP A 307 1.88 -18.79 13.52
CA TRP A 307 0.66 -19.27 12.86
C TRP A 307 0.58 -18.80 11.41
N GLN A 308 1.03 -17.59 11.10
CA GLN A 308 1.09 -17.10 9.71
C GLN A 308 2.11 -17.87 8.87
N VAL A 309 3.27 -18.22 9.44
CA VAL A 309 4.25 -19.14 8.82
C VAL A 309 3.59 -20.50 8.52
N ASP A 310 2.85 -21.06 9.49
CA ASP A 310 2.12 -22.31 9.30
C ASP A 310 1.02 -22.19 8.23
N ALA A 311 0.43 -21.00 8.07
CA ALA A 311 -0.48 -20.65 6.99
C ALA A 311 0.23 -20.26 5.66
N ASN A 312 1.49 -20.65 5.51
CA ASN A 312 2.34 -20.46 4.33
C ASN A 312 2.45 -18.98 3.90
N THR A 313 2.64 -18.08 4.87
CA THR A 313 3.06 -16.69 4.60
C THR A 313 4.53 -16.65 4.18
N ASP A 314 4.87 -15.80 3.21
CA ASP A 314 6.25 -15.60 2.74
C ASP A 314 6.99 -14.50 3.52
N GLY A 315 6.27 -13.74 4.33
CA GLY A 315 6.85 -12.72 5.18
C GLY A 315 5.90 -12.11 6.19
N MET A 316 6.43 -11.13 6.92
CA MET A 316 5.67 -10.27 7.83
C MET A 316 5.95 -8.80 7.58
N PHE A 317 4.89 -8.02 7.79
CA PHE A 317 4.89 -6.57 7.82
C PHE A 317 4.64 -6.15 9.27
N VAL A 318 5.47 -5.25 9.79
CA VAL A 318 5.30 -4.72 11.14
C VAL A 318 4.78 -3.28 11.03
N ASP A 319 3.54 -3.05 11.47
CA ASP A 319 2.94 -1.71 11.43
C ASP A 319 3.24 -0.91 12.72
N ASP A 320 3.05 0.41 12.68
CA ASP A 320 3.18 1.35 13.80
C ASP A 320 4.55 1.38 14.48
N LEU A 321 5.59 1.31 13.67
CA LEU A 321 6.98 1.44 14.12
C LEU A 321 7.36 2.90 14.43
N ALA A 322 6.57 3.85 13.92
CA ALA A 322 6.75 5.28 14.17
C ALA A 322 6.53 5.58 15.67
N GLY A 323 7.62 5.87 16.38
CA GLY A 323 7.57 6.18 17.81
C GLY A 323 7.33 5.00 18.75
N LEU A 324 7.58 3.75 18.31
CA LEU A 324 7.54 2.50 19.11
C LEU A 324 6.52 2.57 20.24
N SER A 325 5.28 2.86 19.81
CA SER A 325 4.10 2.94 20.65
C SER A 325 3.99 1.68 21.52
N PRO A 326 3.62 1.82 22.79
CA PRO A 326 3.13 3.05 23.40
C PRO A 326 4.27 3.79 24.08
N ALA A 327 4.80 4.83 23.40
CA ALA A 327 5.63 5.88 24.01
C ALA A 327 4.92 6.59 25.18
N ASN A 328 3.62 6.33 25.35
CA ASN A 328 2.73 6.87 26.36
C ASN A 328 2.20 5.80 27.34
N SER A 329 2.82 4.61 27.44
CA SER A 329 2.40 3.62 28.43
C SER A 329 3.04 3.87 29.79
N TRP A 330 2.21 4.03 30.82
CA TRP A 330 2.57 4.24 32.21
C TRP A 330 2.13 3.10 33.11
N ASN A 331 2.02 1.88 32.56
CA ASN A 331 1.61 0.71 33.33
C ASN A 331 2.71 0.27 34.33
N GLU A 332 2.32 -0.45 35.39
CA GLU A 332 3.23 -0.86 36.47
C GLU A 332 4.44 -1.66 35.99
N ASN A 333 4.25 -2.53 34.99
CA ASN A 333 5.33 -3.35 34.47
C ASN A 333 6.40 -2.51 33.76
N ILE A 334 5.97 -1.50 32.99
CA ILE A 334 6.87 -0.55 32.34
C ILE A 334 7.60 0.31 33.37
N MET A 335 6.91 0.79 34.41
CA MET A 335 7.54 1.55 35.50
C MET A 335 8.61 0.72 36.22
N LYS A 336 8.31 -0.54 36.53
CA LYS A 336 9.25 -1.47 37.15
C LYS A 336 10.48 -1.74 36.27
N GLN A 337 10.27 -1.97 34.97
CA GLN A 337 11.37 -2.18 34.03
C GLN A 337 12.22 -0.93 33.85
N PHE A 338 11.61 0.26 33.82
CA PHE A 338 12.35 1.51 33.76
C PHE A 338 13.21 1.74 35.01
N GLY A 339 12.67 1.48 36.22
CA GLY A 339 13.44 1.53 37.46
C GLY A 339 14.65 0.58 37.44
N ALA A 340 14.44 -0.65 36.95
CA ALA A 340 15.53 -1.61 36.78
C ALA A 340 16.58 -1.16 35.74
N TRP A 341 16.14 -0.56 34.63
CA TRP A 341 17.02 -0.01 33.60
C TRP A 341 17.88 1.14 34.15
N LEU A 342 17.28 2.06 34.92
CA LEU A 342 18.01 3.14 35.61
C LEU A 342 19.02 2.58 36.64
N ALA A 343 18.64 1.52 37.38
CA ALA A 343 19.51 0.90 38.36
C ALA A 343 20.75 0.25 37.74
N ALA A 344 20.65 -0.20 36.49
CA ALA A 344 21.71 -0.85 35.72
C ALA A 344 22.67 0.13 35.03
N LYS A 345 22.34 1.43 34.94
CA LYS A 345 23.23 2.42 34.32
C LYS A 345 24.56 2.52 35.10
N PRO A 346 25.71 2.52 34.40
CA PRO A 346 27.03 2.55 35.04
C PRO A 346 27.34 3.89 35.71
N ASP A 347 26.89 5.00 35.11
CA ASP A 347 27.00 6.33 35.69
C ASP A 347 25.66 6.72 36.36
N LYS A 348 25.71 6.93 37.67
CA LYS A 348 24.57 7.36 38.50
C LYS A 348 24.74 8.78 39.02
N SER A 349 25.82 9.47 38.68
CA SER A 349 26.11 10.82 39.19
C SER A 349 25.05 11.83 38.74
N GLU A 350 24.65 11.77 37.48
CA GLU A 350 23.56 12.58 36.92
C GLU A 350 22.18 12.21 37.48
N LEU A 351 22.00 10.97 37.94
CA LEU A 351 20.73 10.51 38.51
C LEU A 351 20.55 10.95 39.97
N ALA A 352 21.65 11.20 40.70
CA ALA A 352 21.61 11.60 42.10
C ALA A 352 20.85 12.92 42.34
N GLN A 353 20.83 13.82 41.35
CA GLN A 353 20.14 15.11 41.43
C GLN A 353 18.62 14.98 41.61
N TYR A 354 18.03 13.85 41.23
CA TYR A 354 16.59 13.62 41.34
C TYR A 354 16.15 13.14 42.74
N GLY A 355 17.10 12.89 43.65
CA GLY A 355 16.81 12.53 45.04
C GLY A 355 16.21 11.13 45.23
N VAL A 356 16.33 10.24 44.24
CA VAL A 356 15.83 8.87 44.30
C VAL A 356 16.84 7.98 45.03
N LYS A 357 16.41 7.39 46.16
CA LYS A 357 17.28 6.56 47.01
C LYS A 357 17.38 5.10 46.56
N ASN A 358 16.34 4.57 45.92
CA ASN A 358 16.29 3.19 45.45
C ASN A 358 15.69 3.13 44.04
N TRP A 359 16.55 2.87 43.05
CA TRP A 359 16.17 2.79 41.64
C TRP A 359 15.39 1.51 41.31
N THR A 360 15.65 0.39 42.00
CA THR A 360 14.98 -0.89 41.73
C THR A 360 13.48 -0.85 42.07
N SER A 361 13.09 -0.04 43.06
CA SER A 361 11.69 0.18 43.43
C SER A 361 11.14 1.53 42.94
N PHE A 362 11.86 2.20 42.04
CA PHE A 362 11.46 3.51 41.54
C PHE A 362 10.27 3.38 40.57
N ASN A 363 9.16 4.02 40.89
CA ASN A 363 8.03 4.19 39.99
C ASN A 363 8.03 5.63 39.45
N TYR A 364 8.33 5.77 38.15
CA TYR A 364 8.50 7.08 37.52
C TYR A 364 7.19 7.87 37.42
N ARG A 365 6.07 7.21 37.17
CA ARG A 365 4.73 7.82 37.15
C ARG A 365 4.40 8.44 38.51
N ASP A 366 4.58 7.68 39.59
CA ASP A 366 4.29 8.14 40.94
C ASP A 366 5.23 9.28 41.37
N PHE A 367 6.50 9.23 40.93
CA PHE A 367 7.45 10.32 41.11
C PHE A 367 6.98 11.62 40.43
N LEU A 368 6.47 11.54 39.19
CA LEU A 368 5.95 12.71 38.48
C LEU A 368 4.67 13.25 39.13
N HIS A 369 3.75 12.39 39.59
CA HIS A 369 2.59 12.81 40.39
C HIS A 369 3.03 13.56 41.66
N GLY A 370 4.05 13.04 42.37
CA GLY A 370 4.64 13.70 43.53
C GLY A 370 5.30 15.05 43.24
N LYS A 371 5.63 15.32 41.96
CA LYS A 371 6.13 16.62 41.46
C LYS A 371 5.02 17.54 40.94
N GLY A 372 3.76 17.12 41.01
CA GLY A 372 2.60 17.91 40.59
C GLY A 372 2.28 17.83 39.09
N TYR A 373 2.87 16.89 38.35
CA TYR A 373 2.44 16.61 36.98
C TYR A 373 1.07 15.93 36.98
N THR A 374 0.23 16.30 36.03
CA THR A 374 -1.08 15.68 35.77
C THR A 374 -1.10 15.05 34.39
N LYS A 375 -2.06 14.17 34.11
CA LYS A 375 -2.26 13.63 32.76
C LYS A 375 -2.36 14.73 31.71
N THR A 376 -3.17 15.75 31.96
CA THR A 376 -3.31 16.91 31.05
C THR A 376 -1.98 17.62 30.82
N THR A 377 -1.17 17.82 31.86
CA THR A 377 0.17 18.42 31.74
C THR A 377 1.07 17.55 30.87
N ILE A 378 1.11 16.24 31.11
CA ILE A 378 1.90 15.29 30.33
C ILE A 378 1.45 15.29 28.86
N ASP A 379 0.16 15.09 28.59
CA ASP A 379 -0.39 15.05 27.23
C ASP A 379 -0.11 16.35 26.45
N ASN A 380 -0.22 17.50 27.10
CA ASN A 380 0.04 18.80 26.47
C ASN A 380 1.54 19.06 26.24
N THR A 381 2.40 18.59 27.14
CA THR A 381 3.85 18.88 27.11
C THR A 381 4.58 17.90 26.19
N VAL A 382 4.22 16.62 26.28
CA VAL A 382 4.75 15.53 25.46
C VAL A 382 4.17 15.59 24.05
N GLY A 383 2.97 16.16 23.91
CA GLY A 383 2.22 16.23 22.66
C GLY A 383 1.65 14.86 22.27
N LYS A 384 0.69 14.87 21.35
CA LYS A 384 0.19 13.63 20.73
C LYS A 384 1.21 13.00 19.76
N THR A 385 2.14 13.81 19.27
CA THR A 385 3.19 13.43 18.31
C THR A 385 4.58 13.72 18.88
N ILE A 386 5.48 12.75 18.77
CA ILE A 386 6.89 12.92 19.15
C ILE A 386 7.51 14.05 18.30
N GLY A 387 8.18 14.99 18.94
CA GLY A 387 8.83 16.14 18.27
C GLY A 387 7.92 17.36 18.09
N ALA A 388 6.65 17.32 18.53
CA ALA A 388 5.75 18.48 18.45
C ALA A 388 6.22 19.68 19.29
N SER A 389 7.01 19.43 20.34
CA SER A 389 7.69 20.48 21.11
C SER A 389 8.97 19.93 21.75
N ASN A 390 9.86 20.82 22.19
CA ASN A 390 10.98 20.47 23.07
C ASN A 390 10.61 20.56 24.57
N ALA A 391 9.35 20.90 24.90
CA ALA A 391 8.94 21.14 26.29
C ALA A 391 8.99 19.86 27.14
N TRP A 392 8.83 18.68 26.53
CA TRP A 392 8.95 17.40 27.22
C TRP A 392 10.33 17.16 27.84
N ARG A 393 11.39 17.79 27.31
CA ARG A 393 12.75 17.71 27.89
C ARG A 393 12.84 18.34 29.28
N ASN A 394 11.90 19.22 29.61
CA ASN A 394 11.81 19.84 30.94
C ASN A 394 11.13 18.93 31.97
N ILE A 395 10.55 17.80 31.55
CA ILE A 395 9.99 16.81 32.47
C ILE A 395 11.17 15.99 33.03
N PRO A 396 11.39 15.97 34.36
CA PRO A 396 12.50 15.23 34.96
C PRO A 396 12.53 13.77 34.50
N LEU A 397 13.70 13.24 34.13
CA LEU A 397 13.90 11.86 33.65
C LEU A 397 13.19 11.46 32.34
N MET A 398 12.56 12.38 31.62
CA MET A 398 11.78 12.03 30.41
C MET A 398 12.67 11.60 29.24
N VAL A 399 13.89 12.16 29.13
CA VAL A 399 14.88 11.74 28.12
C VAL A 399 15.26 10.27 28.37
N GLU A 400 15.57 9.93 29.62
CA GLU A 400 15.89 8.57 30.04
C GLU A 400 14.73 7.62 29.80
N PHE A 401 13.50 8.01 30.15
CA PHE A 401 12.32 7.17 29.96
C PHE A 401 12.06 6.84 28.49
N ARG A 402 12.15 7.83 27.61
CA ARG A 402 11.99 7.63 26.16
C ARG A 402 13.14 6.84 25.54
N THR A 403 14.36 7.01 26.06
CA THR A 403 15.52 6.19 25.66
C THR A 403 15.28 4.73 26.02
N PHE A 404 14.87 4.46 27.27
CA PHE A 404 14.50 3.12 27.74
C PHE A 404 13.42 2.48 26.84
N LEU A 405 12.32 3.20 26.58
CA LEU A 405 11.24 2.70 25.72
C LEU A 405 11.74 2.37 24.31
N THR A 406 12.60 3.21 23.73
CA THR A 406 13.17 2.97 22.40
C THR A 406 14.04 1.73 22.39
N GLU A 407 14.96 1.59 23.35
CA GLU A 407 15.88 0.45 23.43
C GLU A 407 15.16 -0.87 23.68
N GLU A 408 14.21 -0.91 24.61
CA GLU A 408 13.49 -2.15 24.95
C GLU A 408 12.51 -2.57 23.86
N ASN A 409 11.81 -1.61 23.22
CA ASN A 409 11.00 -1.94 22.06
C ASN A 409 11.85 -2.45 20.89
N GLN A 410 13.03 -1.86 20.66
CA GLN A 410 13.97 -2.35 19.65
C GLN A 410 14.38 -3.80 19.96
N LYS A 411 14.76 -4.10 21.22
CA LYS A 411 15.09 -5.47 21.64
C LYS A 411 13.91 -6.43 21.43
N ALA A 412 12.70 -6.02 21.80
CA ALA A 412 11.49 -6.83 21.60
C ALA A 412 11.24 -7.13 20.12
N LEU A 413 11.33 -6.12 19.25
CA LEU A 413 11.15 -6.30 17.81
C LEU A 413 12.21 -7.24 17.21
N ILE A 414 13.49 -7.06 17.57
CA ILE A 414 14.58 -7.94 17.12
C ILE A 414 14.32 -9.38 17.54
N ASP A 415 13.88 -9.59 18.77
CA ASP A 415 13.54 -10.91 19.30
C ASP A 415 12.39 -11.55 18.52
N ILE A 416 11.31 -10.80 18.25
CA ILE A 416 10.19 -11.26 17.42
C ILE A 416 10.68 -11.67 16.02
N ILE A 417 11.39 -10.77 15.33
CA ILE A 417 11.93 -11.02 13.97
C ILE A 417 12.81 -12.28 13.96
N THR A 418 13.70 -12.39 14.94
CA THR A 418 14.66 -13.50 15.03
C THR A 418 13.93 -14.83 15.24
N GLN A 419 13.00 -14.89 16.20
CA GLN A 419 12.26 -16.11 16.49
C GLN A 419 11.33 -16.54 15.35
N VAL A 420 10.69 -15.59 14.67
CA VAL A 420 9.80 -15.87 13.53
C VAL A 420 10.61 -16.34 12.31
N LYS A 421 11.72 -15.65 11.97
CA LYS A 421 12.61 -16.10 10.87
C LYS A 421 13.21 -17.48 11.14
N ALA A 422 13.58 -17.78 12.40
CA ALA A 422 14.06 -19.10 12.80
C ALA A 422 12.98 -20.18 12.58
N TYR A 423 11.76 -19.93 13.05
CA TYR A 423 10.64 -20.86 12.86
C TYR A 423 10.26 -21.05 11.38
N ALA A 424 10.24 -19.98 10.59
CA ALA A 424 10.02 -20.05 9.14
C ALA A 424 11.06 -20.97 8.46
N LYS A 425 12.33 -20.84 8.84
CA LYS A 425 13.40 -21.71 8.36
C LYS A 425 13.20 -23.18 8.78
N GLU A 426 12.79 -23.43 10.02
CA GLU A 426 12.44 -24.78 10.51
C GLU A 426 11.30 -25.42 9.71
N LYS A 427 10.33 -24.60 9.25
CA LYS A 427 9.22 -25.03 8.38
C LYS A 427 9.61 -25.18 6.90
N GLY A 428 10.89 -25.00 6.57
CA GLY A 428 11.41 -25.19 5.23
C GLY A 428 11.24 -23.99 4.29
N LEU A 429 10.81 -22.83 4.80
CA LEU A 429 10.80 -21.59 4.02
C LEU A 429 12.25 -21.14 3.81
N LYS A 430 12.68 -21.11 2.54
CA LYS A 430 14.06 -20.70 2.18
C LYS A 430 14.33 -19.23 2.46
N LYS A 431 13.29 -18.40 2.40
CA LYS A 431 13.32 -16.96 2.66
C LYS A 431 12.02 -16.59 3.37
N PHE A 432 12.14 -15.74 4.38
CA PHE A 432 11.03 -15.13 5.09
C PHE A 432 11.27 -13.64 5.14
N VAL A 433 10.48 -12.88 4.38
CA VAL A 433 10.67 -11.44 4.18
C VAL A 433 10.14 -10.68 5.40
N VAL A 434 10.90 -9.70 5.85
CA VAL A 434 10.49 -8.79 6.91
C VAL A 434 10.58 -7.37 6.39
N THR A 435 9.49 -6.63 6.59
CA THR A 435 9.44 -5.18 6.38
C THR A 435 8.54 -4.57 7.45
N GLY A 436 8.37 -3.26 7.41
CA GLY A 436 7.39 -2.59 8.24
C GLY A 436 7.20 -1.14 7.83
N ASN A 437 6.09 -0.56 8.30
CA ASN A 437 5.73 0.82 8.04
C ASN A 437 6.58 1.77 8.87
N SER A 438 7.50 2.49 8.25
CA SER A 438 8.27 3.52 8.94
C SER A 438 7.56 4.87 9.09
N GLY A 439 6.27 5.02 8.71
CA GLY A 439 5.67 6.33 8.44
C GLY A 439 6.45 7.08 7.35
N GLU A 440 6.23 8.39 7.15
CA GLU A 440 7.04 9.26 6.25
C GLU A 440 8.49 9.40 6.79
N LEU A 441 9.22 8.28 6.81
CA LEU A 441 10.56 8.14 7.36
C LEU A 441 10.64 8.53 8.83
N ALA A 442 9.72 8.11 9.70
CA ALA A 442 9.86 8.36 11.13
C ALA A 442 11.27 7.95 11.60
N PRO A 443 11.99 8.79 12.38
CA PRO A 443 13.37 8.51 12.75
C PRO A 443 13.56 7.19 13.50
N SER A 444 12.50 6.71 14.18
CA SER A 444 12.47 5.38 14.79
C SER A 444 12.69 4.24 13.77
N GLY A 445 12.39 4.47 12.49
CA GLY A 445 12.71 3.56 11.39
C GLY A 445 14.22 3.32 11.21
N ALA A 446 15.09 4.26 11.60
CA ALA A 446 16.54 4.08 11.50
C ALA A 446 17.09 2.91 12.34
N PHE A 447 16.42 2.57 13.45
CA PHE A 447 16.85 1.52 14.39
C PHE A 447 16.57 0.11 13.90
N ILE A 448 15.60 -0.03 13.00
CA ILE A 448 15.02 -1.31 12.60
C ILE A 448 15.41 -1.69 11.17
N VAL A 449 15.86 -0.71 10.37
CA VAL A 449 16.42 -0.90 9.02
C VAL A 449 17.37 -2.10 8.92
N PRO A 450 18.33 -2.32 9.85
CA PRO A 450 19.25 -3.46 9.73
C PRO A 450 18.55 -4.82 9.74
N TYR A 451 17.36 -4.91 10.37
CA TYR A 451 16.60 -6.15 10.55
C TYR A 451 15.55 -6.38 9.46
N PHE A 452 15.33 -5.39 8.60
CA PHE A 452 14.39 -5.48 7.49
C PHE A 452 15.09 -5.94 6.21
N ASP A 453 14.34 -6.67 5.39
CA ASP A 453 14.74 -7.07 4.04
C ASP A 453 14.33 -6.00 3.01
N TYR A 454 13.26 -5.25 3.30
CA TYR A 454 12.81 -4.08 2.54
C TYR A 454 12.59 -2.89 3.48
N PHE A 455 12.82 -1.69 2.98
CA PHE A 455 12.40 -0.49 3.69
C PHE A 455 11.07 -0.01 3.11
N THR A 456 10.02 -0.07 3.93
CA THR A 456 8.69 0.39 3.54
C THR A 456 8.30 1.65 4.29
N PHE A 457 7.74 2.61 3.57
CA PHE A 457 7.26 3.85 4.17
C PHE A 457 5.94 4.29 3.55
N GLU A 458 5.08 4.85 4.39
CA GLU A 458 3.86 5.52 3.98
C GLU A 458 4.16 6.95 3.56
N HIS A 459 3.62 7.36 2.41
CA HIS A 459 3.74 8.74 1.93
C HIS A 459 2.37 9.34 1.65
N ALA A 460 2.10 10.49 2.28
CA ALA A 460 0.93 11.29 1.97
C ALA A 460 1.28 12.27 0.84
N TYR A 461 0.92 11.90 -0.38
CA TYR A 461 1.18 12.69 -1.59
C TYR A 461 0.45 14.03 -1.61
N LEU A 462 -0.53 14.25 -0.74
CA LEU A 462 -1.27 15.50 -0.65
C LEU A 462 -1.27 16.02 0.78
N LYS A 463 -0.82 17.26 0.96
CA LYS A 463 -0.87 17.96 2.25
C LYS A 463 -1.58 19.31 2.12
N GLY A 464 -2.16 19.76 3.24
CA GLY A 464 -2.89 21.01 3.37
C GLY A 464 -4.39 20.87 3.10
N ASN A 465 -5.18 21.83 3.61
CA ASN A 465 -6.64 21.80 3.50
C ASN A 465 -7.17 22.61 2.29
N ASN A 466 -6.45 23.65 1.83
CA ASN A 466 -6.74 24.41 0.60
C ASN A 466 -5.65 25.50 0.38
N PRO A 467 -4.95 25.56 -0.77
CA PRO A 467 -4.95 24.58 -1.85
C PRO A 467 -4.21 23.30 -1.42
N LEU A 468 -4.59 22.17 -2.03
CA LEU A 468 -3.86 20.93 -1.89
C LEU A 468 -2.48 21.08 -2.52
N ILE A 469 -1.44 20.72 -1.77
CA ILE A 469 -0.06 20.73 -2.25
C ILE A 469 0.36 19.28 -2.47
N PHE A 470 0.62 18.91 -3.72
CA PHE A 470 1.24 17.63 -4.02
C PHE A 470 2.67 17.60 -3.48
N GLN A 471 2.99 16.56 -2.72
CA GLN A 471 4.32 16.31 -2.20
C GLN A 471 4.94 15.16 -2.98
N SER A 472 6.01 15.46 -3.70
CA SER A 472 6.74 14.44 -4.43
C SER A 472 7.37 13.43 -3.48
N VAL A 473 7.32 12.14 -3.86
CA VAL A 473 7.94 11.05 -3.11
C VAL A 473 9.43 10.86 -3.46
N ILE A 474 9.92 11.55 -4.49
CA ILE A 474 11.31 11.40 -4.97
C ILE A 474 12.33 11.69 -3.85
N PRO A 475 12.24 12.81 -3.10
CA PRO A 475 13.21 13.08 -2.03
C PRO A 475 13.22 12.00 -0.95
N LEU A 476 12.04 11.53 -0.55
CA LEU A 476 11.91 10.49 0.48
C LEU A 476 12.40 9.13 -0.04
N SER A 477 12.16 8.82 -1.31
CA SER A 477 12.64 7.60 -1.94
C SER A 477 14.16 7.56 -2.05
N HIS A 478 14.81 8.69 -2.38
CA HIS A 478 16.28 8.77 -2.37
C HIS A 478 16.84 8.56 -0.96
N LEU A 479 16.24 9.20 0.05
CA LEU A 479 16.63 9.00 1.46
C LEU A 479 16.41 7.54 1.91
N ALA A 480 15.31 6.92 1.49
CA ALA A 480 15.04 5.52 1.77
C ALA A 480 16.06 4.58 1.11
N LEU A 481 16.49 4.86 -0.13
CA LEU A 481 17.50 4.07 -0.84
C LEU A 481 18.88 4.15 -0.17
N ALA A 482 19.22 5.30 0.43
CA ALA A 482 20.47 5.49 1.16
C ALA A 482 20.62 4.59 2.41
N LYS A 483 19.52 3.95 2.84
CA LYS A 483 19.51 2.95 3.92
C LYS A 483 19.99 1.57 3.48
N GLU A 484 20.44 1.41 2.23
CA GLU A 484 20.97 0.17 1.65
C GLU A 484 19.95 -0.98 1.63
N LYS A 485 18.66 -0.65 1.58
CA LYS A 485 17.57 -1.63 1.47
C LYS A 485 16.74 -1.35 0.23
N PRO A 486 16.25 -2.40 -0.46
CA PRO A 486 15.19 -2.25 -1.44
C PRO A 486 14.02 -1.46 -0.86
N VAL A 487 13.58 -0.43 -1.58
CA VAL A 487 12.50 0.46 -1.12
C VAL A 487 11.15 0.00 -1.67
N ALA A 488 10.15 0.03 -0.81
CA ALA A 488 8.75 -0.24 -1.12
C ALA A 488 7.90 0.95 -0.69
N ASN A 489 7.35 1.70 -1.65
CA ASN A 489 6.56 2.89 -1.34
C ASN A 489 5.09 2.54 -1.16
N GLN A 490 4.50 2.99 -0.05
CA GLN A 490 3.08 2.87 0.19
C GLN A 490 2.39 4.20 -0.08
N ILE A 491 1.54 4.21 -1.10
CA ILE A 491 0.72 5.36 -1.48
C ILE A 491 -0.56 5.34 -0.65
N LEU A 492 -0.64 6.24 0.32
CA LEU A 492 -1.86 6.41 1.10
C LEU A 492 -2.86 7.28 0.34
N VAL A 493 -3.98 6.68 -0.07
CA VAL A 493 -5.14 7.39 -0.61
C VAL A 493 -6.11 7.61 0.55
N ASP A 494 -5.69 8.42 1.52
CA ASP A 494 -6.42 8.55 2.78
C ASP A 494 -7.46 9.68 2.78
N ASN A 495 -8.55 9.44 3.51
CA ASN A 495 -9.62 10.37 3.85
C ASN A 495 -9.27 11.31 5.02
N TRP A 496 -8.06 11.24 5.58
CA TRP A 496 -7.79 11.94 6.84
C TRP A 496 -7.81 13.46 6.76
N ASN A 497 -7.84 14.08 5.57
CA ASN A 497 -8.28 15.48 5.38
C ASN A 497 -8.55 15.92 3.92
N VAL A 498 -8.14 15.16 2.89
CA VAL A 498 -7.93 15.77 1.55
C VAL A 498 -8.75 15.17 0.40
N LEU A 499 -8.85 13.84 0.30
CA LEU A 499 -9.49 13.20 -0.87
C LEU A 499 -10.99 12.90 -0.69
N ALA A 500 -11.52 13.08 0.52
CA ALA A 500 -12.82 12.53 0.90
C ALA A 500 -14.03 13.33 0.42
N HIS A 501 -13.90 14.65 0.18
CA HIS A 501 -15.10 15.50 0.06
C HIS A 501 -15.15 16.47 -1.13
N ASP A 502 -14.05 16.99 -1.69
CA ASP A 502 -14.13 18.08 -2.69
C ASP A 502 -13.21 17.97 -3.92
N THR A 503 -12.36 16.94 -4.03
CA THR A 503 -11.45 16.81 -5.18
C THR A 503 -12.17 16.20 -6.38
N ALA A 504 -12.09 16.83 -7.56
CA ALA A 504 -12.62 16.23 -8.78
C ALA A 504 -11.97 14.87 -9.04
N ALA A 505 -12.77 13.83 -9.30
CA ALA A 505 -12.28 12.47 -9.50
C ALA A 505 -11.10 12.35 -10.50
N PRO A 506 -11.06 13.07 -11.64
CA PRO A 506 -9.90 13.03 -12.54
C PRO A 506 -8.59 13.45 -11.87
N LEU A 507 -8.60 14.52 -11.07
CA LEU A 507 -7.40 15.00 -10.38
C LEU A 507 -6.86 13.95 -9.42
N LYS A 508 -7.74 13.30 -8.64
CA LYS A 508 -7.37 12.23 -7.71
C LYS A 508 -6.61 11.12 -8.44
N TYR A 509 -7.13 10.65 -9.57
CA TYR A 509 -6.51 9.56 -10.33
C TYR A 509 -5.18 9.97 -10.96
N ASP A 510 -5.08 11.18 -11.50
CA ASP A 510 -3.83 11.70 -12.05
C ASP A 510 -2.73 11.77 -10.99
N LEU A 511 -3.07 12.19 -9.77
CA LEU A 511 -2.13 12.27 -8.64
C LEU A 511 -1.69 10.87 -8.16
N MET A 512 -2.61 9.89 -8.13
CA MET A 512 -2.25 8.49 -7.85
C MET A 512 -1.27 7.95 -8.89
N ARG A 513 -1.57 8.15 -10.18
CA ARG A 513 -0.70 7.73 -11.29
C ARG A 513 0.67 8.41 -11.19
N LEU A 514 0.71 9.71 -10.92
CA LEU A 514 1.94 10.47 -10.72
C LEU A 514 2.77 9.90 -9.55
N GLY A 515 2.16 9.62 -8.41
CA GLY A 515 2.85 9.06 -7.25
C GLY A 515 3.45 7.67 -7.49
N ILE A 516 2.76 6.83 -8.26
CA ILE A 516 3.30 5.53 -8.71
C ILE A 516 4.53 5.76 -9.61
N MET A 517 4.40 6.63 -10.62
CA MET A 517 5.49 6.92 -11.56
C MET A 517 6.74 7.48 -10.86
N GLU A 518 6.55 8.44 -9.94
CA GLU A 518 7.65 9.00 -9.15
C GLU A 518 8.36 7.95 -8.30
N SER A 519 7.60 7.02 -7.69
CA SER A 519 8.17 5.97 -6.84
C SER A 519 9.14 5.09 -7.63
N TYR A 520 8.71 4.59 -8.79
CA TYR A 520 9.56 3.74 -9.63
C TYR A 520 10.69 4.52 -10.28
N ALA A 521 10.43 5.74 -10.77
CA ALA A 521 11.48 6.59 -11.32
C ALA A 521 12.57 6.88 -10.29
N ALA A 522 12.20 7.11 -9.02
CA ALA A 522 13.15 7.31 -7.93
C ALA A 522 13.98 6.04 -7.61
N GLY A 523 13.55 4.85 -8.06
CA GLY A 523 14.25 3.59 -7.85
C GLY A 523 13.60 2.68 -6.81
N SER A 524 12.35 2.94 -6.43
CA SER A 524 11.60 2.02 -5.58
C SER A 524 11.43 0.69 -6.30
N THR A 525 11.70 -0.40 -5.60
CA THR A 525 11.54 -1.76 -6.14
C THR A 525 10.06 -2.13 -6.27
N THR A 526 9.22 -1.53 -5.44
CA THR A 526 7.77 -1.67 -5.53
C THR A 526 7.08 -0.39 -5.04
N SER A 527 5.87 -0.19 -5.53
CA SER A 527 4.95 0.84 -5.03
C SER A 527 3.55 0.26 -5.02
N TYR A 528 2.83 0.38 -3.92
CA TYR A 528 1.45 -0.10 -3.77
C TYR A 528 0.53 0.99 -3.25
N VAL A 529 -0.75 0.90 -3.61
CA VAL A 529 -1.78 1.85 -3.20
C VAL A 529 -2.55 1.26 -2.01
N ARG A 530 -2.55 1.95 -0.88
CA ARG A 530 -3.43 1.63 0.26
C ARG A 530 -4.67 2.50 0.15
N TYR A 531 -5.82 1.84 -0.01
CA TYR A 531 -7.12 2.47 0.21
C TYR A 531 -7.42 2.37 1.71
N SER A 532 -7.73 3.49 2.37
CA SER A 532 -7.83 3.50 3.83
C SER A 532 -9.14 2.90 4.35
N LEU A 533 -9.18 2.63 5.66
CA LEU A 533 -10.31 2.11 6.45
C LEU A 533 -11.62 2.92 6.32
N ASN A 534 -11.56 4.10 5.70
CA ASN A 534 -12.72 4.96 5.45
C ASN A 534 -13.37 4.73 4.08
N ASP A 535 -12.99 3.67 3.40
CA ASP A 535 -13.69 3.16 2.24
C ASP A 535 -15.18 2.95 2.56
N PRO A 536 -16.12 3.54 1.80
CA PRO A 536 -17.55 3.23 1.96
C PRO A 536 -17.83 1.72 1.86
N ARG A 537 -16.96 0.93 1.20
CA ARG A 537 -16.98 -0.55 1.19
C ARG A 537 -16.78 -1.16 2.58
N GLN A 538 -15.99 -0.54 3.45
CA GLN A 538 -15.74 -1.00 4.82
C GLN A 538 -16.68 -0.38 5.86
N LYS A 539 -17.19 0.83 5.60
CA LYS A 539 -18.00 1.60 6.57
C LYS A 539 -19.51 1.44 6.42
N SER A 540 -19.98 1.08 5.23
CA SER A 540 -21.41 0.98 5.02
C SER A 540 -21.91 -0.42 5.35
N ASN A 541 -22.74 -0.50 6.38
CA ASN A 541 -23.59 -1.67 6.62
C ASN A 541 -24.66 -1.80 5.50
N LYS A 542 -24.77 -0.81 4.61
CA LYS A 542 -25.72 -0.80 3.50
C LYS A 542 -25.02 -1.32 2.26
N MET A 543 -25.43 -2.52 1.85
CA MET A 543 -24.96 -3.18 0.63
C MET A 543 -24.94 -2.28 -0.60
N ASN A 544 -25.87 -1.31 -0.72
CA ASN A 544 -25.89 -0.37 -1.86
C ASN A 544 -24.64 0.50 -1.97
N ASP A 545 -24.06 0.97 -0.86
CA ASP A 545 -22.85 1.81 -0.92
C ASP A 545 -21.64 0.95 -1.27
N ILE A 546 -21.61 -0.30 -0.79
CA ILE A 546 -20.65 -1.32 -1.21
C ILE A 546 -20.82 -1.58 -2.72
N TYR A 547 -22.06 -1.75 -3.20
CA TYR A 547 -22.36 -1.97 -4.62
C TYR A 547 -21.93 -0.79 -5.50
N PHE A 548 -22.23 0.45 -5.13
CA PHE A 548 -21.79 1.63 -5.89
C PHE A 548 -20.26 1.73 -5.96
N ALA A 549 -19.56 1.44 -4.86
CA ALA A 549 -18.10 1.41 -4.84
C ALA A 549 -17.50 0.21 -5.60
N LEU A 550 -18.27 -0.85 -5.82
CA LEU A 550 -17.89 -1.99 -6.67
C LEU A 550 -18.17 -1.75 -8.16
N GLU A 551 -19.17 -0.92 -8.49
CA GLU A 551 -19.53 -0.54 -9.85
C GLU A 551 -18.58 0.54 -10.42
N ASP A 552 -18.15 1.52 -9.62
CA ASP A 552 -17.20 2.55 -10.05
C ASP A 552 -15.75 2.13 -9.79
N ARG A 553 -15.22 1.26 -10.66
CA ARG A 553 -13.81 0.82 -10.66
C ARG A 553 -12.86 1.77 -11.38
N THR A 554 -13.22 3.04 -11.51
CA THR A 554 -12.42 3.98 -12.30
C THR A 554 -11.04 4.17 -11.68
N ASP A 555 -10.95 4.24 -10.36
CA ASP A 555 -9.69 4.31 -9.62
C ASP A 555 -8.76 3.12 -9.89
N LEU A 556 -9.29 1.89 -9.84
CA LEU A 556 -8.59 0.66 -10.14
C LEU A 556 -8.04 0.68 -11.57
N ARG A 557 -8.89 1.05 -12.55
CA ARG A 557 -8.49 1.15 -13.96
C ARG A 557 -7.38 2.17 -14.18
N GLU A 558 -7.41 3.30 -13.48
CA GLU A 558 -6.36 4.31 -13.58
C GLU A 558 -5.04 3.85 -12.96
N VAL A 559 -5.09 3.12 -11.84
CA VAL A 559 -3.90 2.50 -11.25
C VAL A 559 -3.36 1.37 -12.14
N GLN A 560 -4.22 0.56 -12.77
CA GLN A 560 -3.83 -0.45 -13.76
C GLN A 560 -3.04 0.16 -14.92
N LYS A 561 -3.46 1.32 -15.42
CA LYS A 561 -2.73 2.02 -16.50
C LYS A 561 -1.29 2.35 -16.08
N ALA A 562 -1.11 2.87 -14.87
CA ALA A 562 0.22 3.18 -14.33
C ALA A 562 1.11 1.92 -14.24
N TYR A 563 0.63 0.85 -13.60
CA TYR A 563 1.41 -0.38 -13.51
C TYR A 563 1.63 -1.06 -14.86
N GLY A 564 0.64 -1.00 -15.76
CA GLY A 564 0.76 -1.50 -17.13
C GLY A 564 1.87 -0.79 -17.90
N PHE A 565 1.99 0.54 -17.77
CA PHE A 565 3.09 1.31 -18.34
C PHE A 565 4.45 0.89 -17.77
N ILE A 566 4.56 0.76 -16.44
CA ILE A 566 5.82 0.31 -15.79
C ILE A 566 6.22 -1.07 -16.26
N ARG A 567 5.27 -2.00 -16.36
CA ARG A 567 5.52 -3.37 -16.85
C ARG A 567 5.99 -3.35 -18.30
N HIS A 568 5.33 -2.57 -19.16
CA HIS A 568 5.71 -2.42 -20.56
C HIS A 568 7.12 -1.83 -20.70
N SER A 569 7.49 -0.93 -19.79
CA SER A 569 8.78 -0.24 -19.76
C SER A 569 9.72 -0.77 -18.68
N PHE A 570 9.58 -2.04 -18.25
CA PHE A 570 10.17 -2.50 -16.98
C PHE A 570 11.69 -2.46 -16.97
N ASP A 571 12.35 -2.86 -18.07
CA ASP A 571 13.81 -2.73 -18.20
C ASP A 571 14.24 -1.27 -18.04
N THR A 572 13.37 -0.33 -18.46
CA THR A 572 13.56 1.10 -18.32
C THR A 572 13.27 1.64 -16.89
N PHE A 573 12.94 0.78 -15.93
CA PHE A 573 12.85 1.16 -14.51
C PHE A 573 13.81 0.33 -13.65
N ARG A 574 14.16 -0.91 -14.07
CA ARG A 574 14.99 -1.83 -13.29
C ARG A 574 16.50 -1.58 -13.42
N ASP A 575 17.01 -1.31 -14.63
CA ASP A 575 18.46 -1.37 -14.91
C ASP A 575 19.21 -0.05 -14.62
N PHE A 576 18.58 0.89 -13.91
CA PHE A 576 19.08 2.25 -13.67
C PHE A 576 19.79 2.42 -12.32
N THR A 577 20.75 1.54 -12.03
CA THR A 577 21.57 1.65 -10.81
C THR A 577 22.58 2.79 -10.87
N ASN A 578 22.88 3.31 -12.07
CA ASN A 578 23.92 4.31 -12.26
C ASN A 578 23.30 5.71 -12.36
N SER A 579 23.34 6.43 -11.25
CA SER A 579 22.93 7.83 -11.22
C SER A 579 23.86 8.72 -12.05
N THR A 580 23.28 9.71 -12.73
CA THR A 580 24.06 10.77 -13.40
C THR A 580 24.31 11.99 -12.50
N ALA A 581 23.81 11.96 -11.26
CA ALA A 581 23.92 13.06 -10.34
C ALA A 581 25.38 13.47 -10.11
N LYS A 582 25.60 14.79 -10.08
CA LYS A 582 26.90 15.40 -9.73
C LYS A 582 26.90 15.99 -8.32
N VAL A 583 25.78 15.88 -7.62
CA VAL A 583 25.58 16.31 -6.26
C VAL A 583 25.20 15.08 -5.44
N ALA A 584 25.84 14.91 -4.28
CA ALA A 584 25.46 13.92 -3.29
C ALA A 584 25.12 14.61 -1.97
N ILE A 585 24.12 14.10 -1.25
CA ILE A 585 23.82 14.45 0.13
C ILE A 585 24.25 13.26 0.99
N ILE A 586 25.02 13.50 2.05
CA ILE A 586 25.40 12.41 2.97
C ILE A 586 24.23 12.08 3.89
N TYR A 587 23.90 10.79 3.97
CA TYR A 587 23.03 10.23 4.99
C TYR A 587 23.81 9.24 5.86
N ASP A 588 23.77 9.46 7.17
CA ASP A 588 24.39 8.62 8.18
C ASP A 588 23.33 8.08 9.13
N ASN A 589 22.95 6.81 8.95
CA ASN A 589 21.98 6.17 9.83
C ASN A 589 22.47 6.07 11.29
N ASN A 590 23.79 6.02 11.53
CA ASN A 590 24.34 6.04 12.89
C ASN A 590 24.20 7.42 13.54
N GLU A 591 24.27 8.49 12.74
CA GLU A 591 23.94 9.84 13.20
C GLU A 591 22.49 9.91 13.67
N VAL A 592 21.54 9.45 12.86
CA VAL A 592 20.11 9.44 13.22
C VAL A 592 19.85 8.61 14.46
N VAL A 593 20.42 7.39 14.52
CA VAL A 593 20.30 6.51 15.69
C VAL A 593 20.85 7.20 16.95
N ARG A 594 21.96 7.93 16.83
CA ARG A 594 22.57 8.63 17.95
C ARG A 594 21.79 9.86 18.37
N GLU A 595 21.41 10.75 17.43
CA GLU A 595 20.56 11.91 17.71
C GLU A 595 19.26 11.49 18.40
N TRP A 596 18.67 10.40 17.93
CA TRP A 596 17.45 9.90 18.51
C TRP A 596 17.66 9.26 19.89
N LYS A 597 18.79 8.58 20.13
CA LYS A 597 19.14 8.08 21.48
C LYS A 597 19.50 9.19 22.47
N ASP A 598 20.31 10.15 22.04
CA ASP A 598 20.93 11.14 22.92
C ASP A 598 20.03 12.36 23.13
N ALA A 599 19.28 12.77 22.11
CA ALA A 599 18.49 13.99 22.11
C ALA A 599 17.02 13.78 21.70
N LEU A 600 16.65 12.59 21.21
CA LEU A 600 15.34 12.31 20.60
C LEU A 600 15.01 13.34 19.51
N THR A 601 16.03 13.72 18.73
CA THR A 601 15.91 14.51 17.50
C THR A 601 16.27 13.65 16.31
N ALA A 602 16.02 14.20 15.12
CA ALA A 602 16.47 13.64 13.86
C ALA A 602 16.88 14.77 12.92
N ASP A 603 17.62 15.74 13.48
CA ASP A 603 18.04 16.95 12.79
C ASP A 603 18.84 16.59 11.54
N HIS A 604 19.67 15.55 11.61
CA HIS A 604 20.37 15.00 10.45
C HIS A 604 19.40 14.56 9.35
N GLN A 605 18.40 13.75 9.69
CA GLN A 605 17.47 13.24 8.69
C GLN A 605 16.61 14.36 8.08
N TYR A 606 16.09 15.27 8.92
CA TYR A 606 15.29 16.40 8.43
C TYR A 606 16.13 17.38 7.60
N SER A 607 17.40 17.59 7.95
CA SER A 607 18.35 18.35 7.14
C SER A 607 18.55 17.70 5.76
N VAL A 608 18.78 16.38 5.69
CA VAL A 608 18.87 15.65 4.41
C VAL A 608 17.60 15.79 3.58
N GLU A 609 16.43 15.63 4.20
CA GLU A 609 15.13 15.77 3.53
C GLU A 609 14.92 17.20 2.98
N ASN A 610 15.23 18.23 3.77
CA ASN A 610 15.09 19.62 3.36
C ASN A 610 16.04 19.98 2.21
N ILE A 611 17.31 19.57 2.30
CA ILE A 611 18.28 19.74 1.21
C ILE A 611 17.78 19.04 -0.06
N GLY A 612 17.27 17.81 0.06
CA GLY A 612 16.71 17.06 -1.07
C GLY A 612 15.51 17.76 -1.71
N LYS A 613 14.62 18.35 -0.91
CA LYS A 613 13.49 19.17 -1.39
C LYS A 613 13.97 20.43 -2.11
N ASP A 614 14.98 21.11 -1.59
CA ASP A 614 15.53 22.32 -2.21
C ASP A 614 16.19 22.01 -3.56
N LEU A 615 17.01 20.95 -3.63
CA LEU A 615 17.62 20.50 -4.88
C LEU A 615 16.56 20.05 -5.90
N TYR A 616 15.54 19.33 -5.46
CA TYR A 616 14.42 18.92 -6.31
C TYR A 616 13.63 20.14 -6.84
N ALA A 617 13.36 21.12 -5.98
CA ALA A 617 12.72 22.37 -6.36
C ALA A 617 13.56 23.16 -7.39
N ALA A 618 14.89 23.07 -7.31
CA ALA A 618 15.83 23.64 -8.27
C ALA A 618 16.08 22.78 -9.53
N ASP A 619 15.45 21.60 -9.67
CA ASP A 619 15.67 20.63 -10.76
C ASP A 619 17.14 20.16 -10.89
N VAL A 620 17.84 20.11 -9.75
CA VAL A 620 19.22 19.61 -9.65
C VAL A 620 19.17 18.11 -9.39
N ALA A 621 19.80 17.31 -10.24
CA ALA A 621 19.95 15.87 -10.00
C ALA A 621 20.90 15.61 -8.83
N TYR A 622 20.44 14.86 -7.83
CA TYR A 622 21.21 14.52 -6.64
C TYR A 622 20.99 13.06 -6.23
N ASP A 623 21.99 12.50 -5.56
CA ASP A 623 21.89 11.24 -4.83
C ASP A 623 21.87 11.53 -3.31
N VAL A 624 21.23 10.64 -2.54
CA VAL A 624 21.47 10.54 -1.10
C VAL A 624 22.31 9.28 -0.90
N ILE A 625 23.50 9.42 -0.32
CA ILE A 625 24.47 8.34 -0.21
C ILE A 625 25.01 8.23 1.21
N ASN A 626 25.51 7.06 1.58
CA ASN A 626 26.23 6.89 2.84
C ASN A 626 27.76 7.04 2.70
N TRP A 627 28.48 6.89 3.82
CA TRP A 627 29.94 7.03 3.87
C TRP A 627 30.69 5.99 3.03
N GLN A 628 30.21 4.76 2.97
CA GLN A 628 30.83 3.68 2.20
C GLN A 628 30.71 3.97 0.70
N GLU A 629 29.53 4.40 0.24
CA GLU A 629 29.30 4.79 -1.15
C GLU A 629 30.17 5.99 -1.55
N LEU A 630 30.29 7.01 -0.69
CA LEU A 630 31.21 8.12 -0.93
C LEU A 630 32.65 7.61 -1.11
N ALA A 631 33.11 6.69 -0.26
CA ALA A 631 34.46 6.16 -0.33
C ALA A 631 34.71 5.35 -1.63
N MET A 632 33.70 4.66 -2.17
CA MET A 632 33.80 3.86 -3.40
C MET A 632 33.66 4.72 -4.67
N ASN A 633 32.76 5.69 -4.66
CA ASN A 633 32.30 6.40 -5.87
C ASN A 633 32.66 7.90 -5.89
N ASN A 634 33.66 8.33 -5.09
CA ASN A 634 33.99 9.75 -4.95
C ASN A 634 34.26 10.52 -6.26
N LYS A 635 34.70 9.86 -7.34
CA LYS A 635 34.94 10.51 -8.64
C LYS A 635 33.66 10.83 -9.43
N GLN A 636 32.52 10.25 -9.04
CA GLN A 636 31.23 10.50 -9.70
C GLN A 636 30.73 11.92 -9.42
N TYR A 637 30.95 12.40 -8.20
CA TYR A 637 30.37 13.62 -7.66
C TYR A 637 31.29 14.82 -7.87
N GLN A 638 30.71 15.97 -8.16
CA GLN A 638 31.39 17.27 -8.14
C GLN A 638 31.21 17.96 -6.79
N TYR A 639 30.06 17.72 -6.15
CA TYR A 639 29.67 18.30 -4.89
C TYR A 639 29.18 17.24 -3.93
N VAL A 640 29.61 17.33 -2.67
CA VAL A 640 29.08 16.54 -1.56
C VAL A 640 28.58 17.51 -0.50
N ILE A 641 27.29 17.41 -0.17
CA ILE A 641 26.64 18.24 0.82
C ILE A 641 26.63 17.48 2.16
N LEU A 642 27.17 18.14 3.18
CA LEU A 642 27.08 17.70 4.56
C LEU A 642 25.83 18.32 5.19
N PRO A 643 24.81 17.51 5.55
CA PRO A 643 23.70 17.98 6.37
C PRO A 643 24.19 18.28 7.79
N ILE A 644 23.25 18.62 8.69
CA ILE A 644 23.55 18.70 10.13
C ILE A 644 24.16 17.38 10.60
N MET A 645 25.34 17.46 11.20
CA MET A 645 26.03 16.33 11.81
C MET A 645 26.70 16.78 13.10
N HIS A 646 26.42 16.07 14.20
CA HIS A 646 26.97 16.39 15.52
C HIS A 646 28.32 15.72 15.77
N LYS A 647 28.61 14.58 15.13
CA LYS A 647 29.88 13.86 15.23
C LYS A 647 30.22 13.20 13.91
N THR A 648 31.51 13.06 13.63
CA THR A 648 32.03 12.26 12.52
C THR A 648 32.93 11.15 13.07
N SER A 649 32.87 9.98 12.43
CA SER A 649 33.82 8.89 12.70
C SER A 649 35.15 9.12 11.96
N PRO A 650 36.25 8.45 12.36
CA PRO A 650 37.49 8.45 11.58
C PRO A 650 37.29 8.01 10.13
N ASP A 651 36.42 7.02 9.90
CA ASP A 651 36.10 6.51 8.55
C ASP A 651 35.37 7.57 7.72
N SER A 652 34.42 8.30 8.32
CA SER A 652 33.72 9.42 7.69
C SER A 652 34.71 10.54 7.29
N THR A 653 35.65 10.87 8.18
CA THR A 653 36.72 11.85 7.89
C THR A 653 37.64 11.38 6.75
N ALA A 654 38.02 10.10 6.75
CA ALA A 654 38.83 9.52 5.67
C ALA A 654 38.10 9.53 4.33
N ALA A 655 36.80 9.19 4.30
CA ALA A 655 35.98 9.25 3.08
C ALA A 655 35.89 10.67 2.52
N LEU A 656 35.69 11.68 3.38
CA LEU A 656 35.69 13.08 2.98
C LEU A 656 37.03 13.55 2.44
N GLN A 657 38.14 13.15 3.07
CA GLN A 657 39.47 13.50 2.59
C GLN A 657 39.72 12.89 1.21
N LYS A 658 39.41 11.60 1.02
CA LYS A 658 39.53 10.92 -0.27
C LYS A 658 38.70 11.60 -1.37
N ALA A 659 37.52 12.12 -1.04
CA ALA A 659 36.71 12.90 -1.97
C ALA A 659 37.35 14.25 -2.33
N LYS A 660 37.87 14.99 -1.34
CA LYS A 660 38.61 16.24 -1.58
C LYS A 660 39.85 16.03 -2.45
N ASP A 661 40.58 14.93 -2.25
CA ASP A 661 41.79 14.60 -2.99
C ASP A 661 41.54 14.39 -4.49
N VAL A 662 40.31 14.03 -4.88
CA VAL A 662 39.90 13.92 -6.30
C VAL A 662 39.13 15.15 -6.80
N GLY A 663 39.14 16.25 -6.04
CA GLY A 663 38.58 17.55 -6.43
C GLY A 663 37.10 17.76 -6.10
N VAL A 664 36.49 16.90 -5.29
CA VAL A 664 35.09 17.07 -4.85
C VAL A 664 34.98 18.26 -3.90
N LYS A 665 34.01 19.14 -4.14
CA LYS A 665 33.71 20.28 -3.27
C LYS A 665 32.76 19.85 -2.15
N ILE A 666 33.19 20.02 -0.90
CA ILE A 666 32.36 19.76 0.27
C ILE A 666 31.61 21.05 0.64
N ILE A 667 30.29 20.96 0.76
CA ILE A 667 29.40 22.10 1.04
C ILE A 667 28.58 21.77 2.29
N ASN A 668 28.35 22.76 3.14
CA ASN A 668 27.42 22.61 4.28
C ASN A 668 26.01 23.05 3.86
N GLU A 669 24.97 22.55 4.55
CA GLU A 669 23.56 22.87 4.29
C GLU A 669 23.29 24.38 4.01
N SER A 670 23.85 25.28 4.80
CA SER A 670 23.61 26.74 4.68
C SER A 670 24.06 27.36 3.36
N ALA A 671 24.89 26.67 2.57
CA ALA A 671 25.40 27.14 1.29
C ALA A 671 24.68 26.52 0.07
N VAL A 672 23.73 25.60 0.27
CA VAL A 672 23.05 24.89 -0.82
C VAL A 672 22.34 25.87 -1.78
N SER A 673 21.54 26.80 -1.24
CA SER A 673 20.80 27.78 -2.04
C SER A 673 21.69 28.70 -2.89
N SER A 674 22.87 29.08 -2.40
CA SER A 674 23.77 30.01 -3.11
C SER A 674 24.62 29.32 -4.17
N VAL A 675 24.97 28.04 -3.98
CA VAL A 675 25.81 27.29 -4.93
C VAL A 675 25.01 26.80 -6.12
N PHE A 676 23.78 26.33 -5.90
CA PHE A 676 23.05 25.55 -6.91
C PHE A 676 22.03 26.33 -7.73
N GLY A 677 21.86 27.64 -7.48
CA GLY A 677 20.94 28.49 -8.25
C GLY A 677 21.25 28.62 -9.76
N ASN A 678 22.42 28.15 -10.23
CA ASN A 678 22.88 28.30 -11.61
C ASN A 678 23.36 27.00 -12.28
N ILE A 679 23.02 25.81 -11.75
CA ILE A 679 23.37 24.55 -12.44
C ILE A 679 22.60 24.46 -13.77
N PRO A 680 23.23 24.04 -14.89
CA PRO A 680 22.53 23.74 -16.12
C PRO A 680 21.49 22.62 -15.90
N VAL A 681 20.21 22.96 -16.01
CA VAL A 681 19.10 22.01 -15.95
C VAL A 681 18.49 21.81 -17.33
N LEU A 682 17.82 20.68 -17.55
CA LEU A 682 17.04 20.48 -18.77
C LEU A 682 15.91 21.51 -18.75
N LYS A 683 15.94 22.47 -19.70
CA LYS A 683 14.94 23.52 -19.77
C LYS A 683 13.58 22.94 -20.16
N LEU A 684 12.72 22.72 -19.19
CA LEU A 684 11.34 22.30 -19.37
C LEU A 684 10.36 23.47 -19.18
N PRO A 685 9.10 23.32 -19.64
CA PRO A 685 8.02 24.23 -19.30
C PRO A 685 7.89 24.43 -17.78
N PRO A 686 7.40 25.60 -17.33
CA PRO A 686 7.11 25.82 -15.92
C PRO A 686 6.20 24.72 -15.36
N LYS A 687 6.49 24.27 -14.13
CA LYS A 687 5.80 23.16 -13.44
C LYS A 687 6.01 21.77 -14.03
N MET A 688 6.98 21.59 -14.92
CA MET A 688 7.50 20.25 -15.21
C MET A 688 8.80 20.00 -14.44
N LYS A 689 9.05 18.73 -14.10
CA LYS A 689 10.31 18.30 -13.47
C LYS A 689 10.91 17.12 -14.22
N THR A 690 12.21 16.93 -14.04
CA THR A 690 12.90 15.75 -14.54
C THR A 690 13.61 14.95 -13.46
N LEU A 691 13.70 13.65 -13.70
CA LEU A 691 14.67 12.79 -13.06
C LEU A 691 15.44 12.03 -14.14
N ILE A 692 16.77 12.09 -14.10
CA ILE A 692 17.62 11.55 -15.16
C ILE A 692 18.52 10.46 -14.60
N LYS A 693 18.56 9.29 -15.26
CA LYS A 693 19.37 8.13 -14.89
C LYS A 693 20.10 7.56 -16.10
N THR A 694 21.06 6.65 -15.89
CA THR A 694 21.76 5.91 -16.96
C THR A 694 21.64 4.40 -16.77
N ASP A 695 21.35 3.67 -17.85
CA ASP A 695 21.21 2.21 -17.79
C ASP A 695 22.59 1.52 -17.83
N ALA A 696 22.60 0.21 -17.69
CA ALA A 696 23.80 -0.60 -17.82
C ALA A 696 24.50 -0.50 -19.20
N LYS A 697 23.79 -0.03 -20.24
CA LYS A 697 24.31 0.17 -21.60
C LYS A 697 24.85 1.59 -21.83
N GLY A 698 24.70 2.49 -20.87
CA GLY A 698 25.11 3.89 -20.99
C GLY A 698 24.06 4.81 -21.62
N ASN A 699 22.85 4.30 -21.91
CA ASN A 699 21.74 5.12 -22.38
C ASN A 699 21.22 5.97 -21.24
N MET A 700 20.86 7.22 -21.54
CA MET A 700 20.22 8.08 -20.54
C MET A 700 18.71 7.91 -20.60
N VAL A 701 18.06 7.93 -19.45
CA VAL A 701 16.60 8.00 -19.36
C VAL A 701 16.21 9.21 -18.57
N ALA A 702 15.34 10.03 -19.16
CA ALA A 702 14.75 11.19 -18.50
C ALA A 702 13.26 10.92 -18.26
N HIS A 703 12.91 10.81 -16.98
CA HIS A 703 11.54 10.75 -16.49
C HIS A 703 10.99 12.18 -16.40
N LEU A 704 9.86 12.45 -17.04
CA LEU A 704 9.23 13.77 -17.13
C LEU A 704 7.92 13.77 -16.34
N PHE A 705 7.79 14.70 -15.40
CA PHE A 705 6.61 14.83 -14.54
C PHE A 705 5.91 16.16 -14.80
N ASN A 706 4.59 16.15 -15.02
CA ASN A 706 3.79 17.36 -15.18
C ASN A 706 3.07 17.73 -13.88
N TYR A 707 3.43 18.82 -13.21
CA TYR A 707 2.72 19.33 -12.03
C TYR A 707 1.79 20.50 -12.35
N ASN A 708 1.47 20.74 -13.63
CA ASN A 708 0.49 21.76 -13.98
C ASN A 708 -0.94 21.23 -13.81
N TYR A 709 -1.44 21.24 -12.59
CA TYR A 709 -2.82 20.90 -12.26
C TYR A 709 -3.49 22.03 -11.45
N ASP A 710 -4.80 21.97 -11.36
CA ASP A 710 -5.61 22.73 -10.41
C ASP A 710 -6.72 21.82 -9.84
N ALA A 711 -7.69 22.39 -9.11
CA ALA A 711 -8.79 21.63 -8.52
C ALA A 711 -9.61 20.80 -9.53
N PHE A 712 -9.53 21.10 -10.83
CA PHE A 712 -10.28 20.44 -11.88
C PHE A 712 -9.49 19.36 -12.65
N GLY A 713 -8.19 19.19 -12.37
CA GLY A 713 -7.36 18.16 -13.00
C GLY A 713 -6.06 18.70 -13.60
N PHE A 714 -5.35 17.82 -14.31
CA PHE A 714 -4.10 18.15 -14.97
C PHE A 714 -4.33 18.90 -16.28
N LYS A 715 -3.48 19.89 -16.55
CA LYS A 715 -3.43 20.63 -17.80
C LYS A 715 -2.35 20.02 -18.68
N THR A 716 -2.77 19.45 -19.80
CA THR A 716 -1.86 18.91 -20.82
C THR A 716 -0.86 19.98 -21.27
N GLN A 717 0.43 19.66 -21.13
CA GLN A 717 1.51 20.43 -21.74
C GLN A 717 1.63 20.02 -23.21
N LYS A 718 1.82 20.99 -24.12
CA LYS A 718 1.91 20.73 -25.56
C LYS A 718 3.18 21.33 -26.15
N ASN A 719 3.67 20.72 -27.23
CA ASN A 719 4.83 21.19 -28.01
C ASN A 719 6.06 21.44 -27.12
N ILE A 720 6.42 20.47 -26.28
CA ILE A 720 7.53 20.59 -25.32
C ILE A 720 8.84 20.37 -26.09
N PRO A 721 9.68 21.41 -26.26
CA PRO A 721 10.94 21.27 -26.97
C PRO A 721 11.97 20.54 -26.10
N ILE A 722 12.71 19.60 -26.68
CA ILE A 722 13.81 18.91 -25.99
C ILE A 722 15.14 19.48 -26.47
N ASN A 723 15.92 20.07 -25.57
CA ASN A 723 17.23 20.58 -25.94
C ASN A 723 18.27 19.43 -26.02
N ILE A 724 18.53 18.91 -27.22
CA ILE A 724 19.48 17.79 -27.42
C ILE A 724 20.89 18.11 -26.91
N SER A 725 21.32 19.38 -26.98
CA SER A 725 22.65 19.76 -26.50
C SER A 725 22.88 19.44 -25.02
N PHE A 726 21.81 19.30 -24.23
CA PHE A 726 21.88 18.83 -22.85
C PHE A 726 22.38 17.37 -22.75
N PHE A 727 22.00 16.51 -23.70
CA PHE A 727 22.34 15.09 -23.70
C PHE A 727 23.64 14.77 -24.46
N GLY A 728 24.26 15.77 -25.11
CA GLY A 728 25.45 15.59 -25.93
C GLY A 728 25.14 14.96 -27.29
N THR A 729 25.89 13.92 -27.67
CA THR A 729 25.74 13.22 -28.96
C THR A 729 24.69 12.12 -28.90
N ALA A 730 23.41 12.49 -28.80
CA ALA A 730 22.31 11.52 -28.90
C ALA A 730 22.22 10.96 -30.33
N LYS A 731 22.26 9.64 -30.49
CA LYS A 731 22.02 8.94 -31.76
C LYS A 731 20.54 8.74 -32.04
N LYS A 732 19.76 8.56 -30.97
CA LYS A 732 18.33 8.28 -31.02
C LYS A 732 17.68 8.77 -29.75
N ILE A 733 16.48 9.34 -29.88
CA ILE A 733 15.63 9.70 -28.74
C ILE A 733 14.26 9.08 -28.98
N THR A 734 13.81 8.23 -28.06
CA THR A 734 12.45 7.69 -28.08
C THR A 734 11.66 8.24 -26.90
N PHE A 735 10.39 8.56 -27.13
CA PHE A 735 9.47 9.06 -26.13
C PHE A 735 8.29 8.10 -25.96
N ALA A 736 7.95 7.78 -24.73
CA ALA A 736 6.71 7.11 -24.35
C ALA A 736 6.03 7.92 -23.24
N SER A 737 4.71 7.88 -23.14
CA SER A 737 3.98 8.50 -22.03
C SER A 737 3.00 7.54 -21.41
N LEU A 738 2.53 7.87 -20.21
CA LEU A 738 1.50 7.08 -19.55
C LEU A 738 0.21 6.97 -20.39
N GLU A 739 -0.10 8.02 -21.16
CA GLU A 739 -1.25 8.07 -22.06
C GLU A 739 -0.98 7.40 -23.41
N ASN A 740 0.28 7.27 -23.81
CA ASN A 740 0.70 6.59 -25.03
C ASN A 740 1.96 5.74 -24.76
N PRO A 741 1.81 4.48 -24.32
CA PRO A 741 2.92 3.66 -23.84
C PRO A 741 3.87 3.22 -24.97
N ASP A 742 3.40 3.22 -26.21
CA ASP A 742 4.21 2.80 -27.36
C ASP A 742 5.30 3.84 -27.65
N PRO A 743 6.60 3.47 -27.61
CA PRO A 743 7.67 4.41 -27.85
C PRO A 743 7.64 4.99 -29.27
N VAL A 744 7.74 6.32 -29.37
CA VAL A 744 7.84 7.06 -30.63
C VAL A 744 9.22 7.70 -30.73
N GLU A 745 9.91 7.48 -31.85
CA GLU A 745 11.18 8.15 -32.13
C GLU A 745 10.97 9.64 -32.43
N LEU A 746 11.74 10.50 -31.78
CA LEU A 746 11.71 11.95 -32.00
C LEU A 746 12.70 12.35 -33.08
N ASP A 747 12.28 13.27 -33.96
CA ASP A 747 13.16 13.90 -34.95
C ASP A 747 14.27 14.70 -34.26
N LEU A 748 15.53 14.25 -34.37
CA LEU A 748 16.67 14.91 -33.74
C LEU A 748 16.96 16.31 -34.29
N SER A 749 16.47 16.67 -35.48
CA SER A 749 16.60 18.05 -35.96
C SER A 749 15.68 19.01 -35.19
N LYS A 750 14.60 18.48 -34.60
CA LYS A 750 13.57 19.25 -33.90
C LYS A 750 12.77 18.36 -32.92
N PRO A 751 13.39 17.86 -31.84
CA PRO A 751 12.73 16.90 -30.97
C PRO A 751 11.67 17.62 -30.15
N ILE A 752 10.41 17.29 -30.41
CA ILE A 752 9.26 17.90 -29.76
C ILE A 752 8.37 16.79 -29.24
N ILE A 753 8.03 16.87 -27.96
CA ILE A 753 6.93 16.09 -27.40
C ILE A 753 5.64 16.83 -27.70
N LEU A 754 4.76 16.22 -28.49
CA LEU A 754 3.51 16.85 -28.93
C LEU A 754 2.58 17.15 -27.75
N SER A 755 2.47 16.22 -26.81
CA SER A 755 1.65 16.38 -25.61
C SER A 755 2.12 15.51 -24.46
N LEU A 756 1.95 16.02 -23.24
CA LEU A 756 2.14 15.29 -22.00
C LEU A 756 1.06 15.68 -20.98
N LEU A 757 0.28 14.70 -20.49
CA LEU A 757 -0.75 14.95 -19.47
C LEU A 757 -0.21 14.72 -18.06
N THR A 758 0.24 13.52 -17.71
CA THR A 758 0.73 13.24 -16.34
C THR A 758 2.22 12.92 -16.30
N TYR A 759 2.66 11.90 -17.04
CA TYR A 759 4.02 11.36 -16.97
C TYR A 759 4.53 10.89 -18.33
N GLY A 760 5.81 11.16 -18.60
CA GLY A 760 6.50 10.78 -19.82
C GLY A 760 7.91 10.28 -19.56
N MET A 761 8.47 9.56 -20.51
CA MET A 761 9.79 8.96 -20.44
C MET A 761 10.51 9.15 -21.77
N LEU A 762 11.71 9.71 -21.71
CA LEU A 762 12.65 9.77 -22.83
C LEU A 762 13.74 8.73 -22.63
N VAL A 763 14.03 7.93 -23.64
CA VAL A 763 15.22 7.08 -23.70
C VAL A 763 16.15 7.65 -24.76
N ILE A 764 17.39 7.95 -24.35
CA ILE A 764 18.41 8.61 -25.16
C ILE A 764 19.56 7.63 -25.37
N GLU A 765 19.70 7.15 -26.59
CA GLU A 765 20.80 6.27 -27.02
C GLU A 765 22.01 7.12 -27.41
N LYS A 766 23.19 6.80 -26.86
CA LYS A 766 24.46 7.53 -27.11
C LYS A 766 25.35 6.86 -28.14
#